data_AF-A0A817AEQ2-F1
#
_entry.id   AF-A0A817AEQ2-F1
#
_cell.length_a   1.000
_cell.length_b   1.000
_cell.length_c   1.000
_cell.angle_alpha   90.00
_cell.angle_beta   90.00
_cell.angle_gamma   90.00
#
_symmetry.space_group_name_H-M   'P 1'
#
loop_
_entity.id
_entity.type
_entity.pdbx_description
1 polymer ?
#
loop_
_entity_poly.entity_id
_entity_poly.type
_entity_poly.pdbx_seq_one_letter_code
_entity_poly.pdbx_strand_id
1 'polypeptide(L)'
;MILTHNENRTLSSHFNTYQNDAGAEKISSSRFNNFKRSDSETRLLTAKGCCLESIKYMSLAEKIHQRIANNDRWYSLEFFPPRTASGAANLIGCFERMAVGQPLFCDITWHPAGDPAGTKETSSMMIANTMLNYCSIDTMLHITCYGAKKETMLEYLWRAKEFGIRNLLALRGDPPVGEEWIPEKSDFRYASDLVKFIREHFDDYFVICVAGYPQGHPDMVSYEKDLRYLKEKVDCGADFIITQLFFQPETFIKFESDCRSIGIQCPIIPGIFPIQAYASLKNIVRLAKLDVPEEILACIEPIKDNDEAIRNFGVQICVDLCRILLDSGKVHGLHFYTLNREYATIEILRKLDLWLEDPPLRALPWKKISKNYVRSKENVRPIFWSARPKSYVHRTLNWNEFPNGRWGLSSAPSFGVLTDYHLFYMKIDATRDALLDEWGHELADEQDVWRMFACYIAGEKNGTDKIVHHFPWKDEDISPETNFIHDHLIKYNRKGILTINSQPAVNGKSSTDSIFGWGVKNGYVYQKAYLEFFTSEKNIPALRAVLKKFPGVNYHFVNKSGEVNETNTDGEQPIALTWGVFAGREIIQPTVVDPISFMIWKDEAFNLWMECWGKLYEQGSRSYSIIEEISNTYLLVNLVDNDYPQDSCLWALLDAMFEYQKANSKDNNC
;
A
#
# COMPACT_ATOMS: atom_id res chain seq x y z
N MET A 1 25.03 -35.83 -38.63
CA MET A 1 24.76 -35.33 -39.99
C MET A 1 24.27 -33.90 -39.83
N ILE A 2 24.82 -32.85 -40.41
CA ILE A 2 25.76 -32.64 -41.51
C ILE A 2 26.18 -31.16 -41.30
N LEU A 3 27.48 -30.91 -41.11
CA LEU A 3 28.31 -29.97 -41.88
C LEU A 3 28.08 -28.49 -41.55
N THR A 4 29.06 -27.62 -41.29
CA THR A 4 30.53 -27.64 -41.11
C THR A 4 30.96 -26.17 -41.10
N HIS A 5 32.05 -25.84 -40.40
CA HIS A 5 33.12 -24.90 -40.81
C HIS A 5 32.75 -23.43 -41.03
N ASN A 6 33.59 -22.44 -40.78
CA ASN A 6 35.01 -22.26 -40.44
C ASN A 6 35.09 -20.77 -39.97
N GLU A 7 36.03 -20.21 -39.22
CA GLU A 7 37.45 -20.47 -39.07
C GLU A 7 38.01 -19.46 -38.03
N ASN A 8 39.09 -19.86 -37.34
CA ASN A 8 40.30 -19.07 -37.02
C ASN A 8 40.17 -17.73 -36.26
N ARG A 9 40.99 -17.36 -35.27
CA ARG A 9 42.31 -17.77 -34.72
C ARG A 9 42.43 -16.90 -33.44
N THR A 10 42.94 -17.33 -32.29
CA THR A 10 44.39 -17.42 -32.03
C THR A 10 44.59 -18.08 -30.66
N LEU A 11 45.58 -18.97 -30.64
CA LEU A 11 46.08 -19.70 -29.47
C LEU A 11 47.07 -18.84 -28.67
N SER A 12 47.07 -19.03 -27.35
CA SER A 12 48.28 -19.02 -26.54
C SER A 12 48.06 -19.87 -25.29
N SER A 13 48.55 -21.11 -25.36
CA SER A 13 48.72 -22.07 -24.27
C SER A 13 49.80 -21.64 -23.27
N HIS A 14 49.85 -22.29 -22.10
CA HIS A 14 51.01 -22.98 -21.48
C HIS A 14 50.58 -23.45 -20.08
N PHE A 15 50.22 -24.73 -19.91
CA PHE A 15 51.03 -25.85 -19.37
C PHE A 15 51.47 -25.67 -17.90
N ASN A 16 50.79 -26.29 -16.93
CA ASN A 16 50.92 -27.67 -16.40
C ASN A 16 52.29 -28.01 -15.81
N THR A 17 52.28 -28.37 -14.52
CA THR A 17 53.31 -29.21 -13.87
C THR A 17 52.63 -30.19 -12.93
N TYR A 18 52.80 -31.48 -13.21
CA TYR A 18 52.56 -32.60 -12.29
C TYR A 18 53.92 -33.22 -11.96
N GLN A 19 54.15 -33.57 -10.69
CA GLN A 19 54.77 -34.83 -10.22
C GLN A 19 55.18 -34.73 -8.73
N ASN A 20 54.57 -35.54 -7.84
CA ASN A 20 55.11 -36.84 -7.41
C ASN A 20 54.54 -37.28 -6.04
N ASP A 21 54.21 -38.57 -5.99
CA ASP A 21 53.74 -39.35 -4.84
C ASP A 21 54.85 -39.69 -3.83
N ALA A 22 54.47 -39.80 -2.55
CA ALA A 22 54.91 -40.86 -1.62
C ALA A 22 54.03 -40.86 -0.37
N GLY A 23 53.45 -42.02 -0.03
CA GLY A 23 52.57 -42.21 1.13
C GLY A 23 53.31 -42.53 2.44
N ALA A 24 52.66 -42.19 3.57
CA ALA A 24 52.89 -42.80 4.88
C ALA A 24 51.63 -42.62 5.74
N GLU A 25 51.09 -43.74 6.23
CA GLU A 25 49.95 -43.81 7.16
C GLU A 25 50.31 -43.24 8.55
N LYS A 26 49.37 -42.53 9.18
CA LYS A 26 49.22 -42.49 10.63
C LYS A 26 47.78 -42.17 11.04
N ILE A 27 47.25 -43.06 11.86
CA ILE A 27 45.93 -43.09 12.50
C ILE A 27 45.89 -42.06 13.64
N SER A 28 44.89 -41.17 13.69
CA SER A 28 44.10 -40.85 14.91
C SER A 28 43.13 -39.66 14.74
N SER A 29 42.03 -39.73 15.50
CA SER A 29 41.00 -38.70 15.80
C SER A 29 39.98 -38.35 14.71
N SER A 30 38.88 -39.09 14.77
CA SER A 30 37.65 -38.94 14.00
C SER A 30 36.76 -37.77 14.48
N ARG A 31 36.17 -37.09 13.48
CA ARG A 31 34.89 -36.36 13.48
C ARG A 31 34.80 -34.99 14.17
N PHE A 32 35.33 -33.98 13.47
CA PHE A 32 34.61 -32.73 13.25
C PHE A 32 34.58 -32.43 11.74
N ASN A 33 33.45 -31.89 11.29
CA ASN A 33 33.18 -31.30 9.97
C ASN A 33 33.11 -32.22 8.74
N ASN A 34 31.89 -32.67 8.44
CA ASN A 34 31.43 -32.87 7.06
C ASN A 34 29.88 -32.83 7.03
N PHE A 35 29.31 -31.65 6.83
CA PHE A 35 28.05 -31.51 6.07
C PHE A 35 28.38 -30.61 4.89
N LYS A 36 28.94 -31.21 3.84
CA LYS A 36 28.86 -30.64 2.50
C LYS A 36 27.37 -30.61 2.15
N ARG A 37 26.80 -29.40 2.08
CA ARG A 37 25.55 -29.15 1.36
C ARG A 37 25.73 -29.71 -0.04
N SER A 38 24.93 -30.71 -0.39
CA SER A 38 24.71 -31.08 -1.78
C SER A 38 24.01 -29.90 -2.45
N ASP A 39 24.70 -29.27 -3.39
CA ASP A 39 24.11 -28.35 -4.36
C ASP A 39 23.16 -29.13 -5.27
N SER A 40 21.92 -29.30 -4.82
CA SER A 40 20.81 -29.74 -5.66
C SER A 40 19.50 -29.27 -5.02
N GLU A 41 18.83 -28.35 -5.72
CA GLU A 41 17.46 -27.88 -5.47
C GLU A 41 17.23 -26.89 -4.32
N THR A 42 17.98 -25.79 -4.28
CA THR A 42 17.40 -24.53 -3.81
C THR A 42 16.44 -24.04 -4.89
N ARG A 43 15.17 -24.47 -4.83
CA ARG A 43 14.09 -23.83 -5.61
C ARG A 43 13.98 -22.40 -5.13
N LEU A 44 14.68 -21.49 -5.80
CA LEU A 44 14.42 -20.07 -5.71
C LEU A 44 12.92 -19.86 -5.97
N LEU A 45 12.22 -19.35 -4.96
CA LEU A 45 10.96 -18.62 -5.09
C LEU A 45 11.24 -17.31 -5.86
N THR A 46 11.75 -17.41 -7.08
CA THR A 46 11.72 -16.29 -8.02
C THR A 46 10.31 -16.23 -8.58
N ALA A 47 9.59 -15.20 -8.18
CA ALA A 47 8.39 -14.65 -8.81
C ALA A 47 8.34 -14.96 -10.32
N LYS A 48 7.70 -16.07 -10.68
CA LYS A 48 7.15 -16.33 -12.01
C LYS A 48 5.71 -15.82 -12.00
N GLY A 49 5.55 -14.52 -11.83
CA GLY A 49 4.29 -13.82 -11.99
C GLY A 49 4.57 -12.57 -12.78
N CYS A 50 4.04 -12.48 -14.00
CA CYS A 50 4.13 -11.28 -14.80
C CYS A 50 3.40 -10.13 -14.06
N CYS A 51 4.09 -9.04 -13.68
CA CYS A 51 3.53 -7.90 -12.93
C CYS A 51 2.36 -7.15 -13.62
N LEU A 52 1.99 -7.53 -14.85
CA LEU A 52 0.85 -6.95 -15.57
C LEU A 52 -0.28 -7.95 -15.85
N GLU A 53 -0.07 -9.27 -15.68
CA GLU A 53 -1.20 -10.23 -15.58
C GLU A 53 -2.03 -9.98 -14.32
N SER A 54 -1.42 -9.34 -13.31
CA SER A 54 -2.06 -8.87 -12.07
C SER A 54 -3.03 -7.69 -12.24
N ILE A 55 -3.23 -7.17 -13.46
CA ILE A 55 -4.29 -6.17 -13.72
C ILE A 55 -5.66 -6.83 -13.78
N LYS A 56 -5.74 -8.12 -14.14
CA LYS A 56 -7.03 -8.83 -14.11
C LYS A 56 -7.36 -9.15 -12.66
N TYR A 57 -8.48 -8.60 -12.18
CA TYR A 57 -8.99 -8.95 -10.86
C TYR A 57 -9.25 -10.45 -10.75
N MET A 58 -8.86 -11.00 -9.61
CA MET A 58 -9.12 -12.38 -9.20
C MET A 58 -9.72 -12.32 -7.79
N SER A 59 -10.79 -13.07 -7.56
CA SER A 59 -11.40 -13.19 -6.23
C SER A 59 -10.43 -13.83 -5.24
N LEU A 60 -10.64 -13.61 -3.94
CA LEU A 60 -9.79 -14.22 -2.92
C LEU A 60 -9.84 -15.75 -2.96
N ALA A 61 -11.01 -16.34 -3.21
CA ALA A 61 -11.17 -17.79 -3.35
C ALA A 61 -10.30 -18.33 -4.52
N GLU A 62 -10.38 -17.70 -5.70
CA GLU A 62 -9.56 -18.06 -6.86
C GLU A 62 -8.05 -17.92 -6.56
N LYS A 63 -7.63 -16.85 -5.88
CA LYS A 63 -6.22 -16.66 -5.48
C LYS A 63 -5.74 -17.77 -4.54
N ILE A 64 -6.56 -18.14 -3.55
CA ILE A 64 -6.25 -19.23 -2.62
C ILE A 64 -6.10 -20.54 -3.38
N HIS A 65 -7.08 -20.89 -4.23
CA HIS A 65 -7.02 -22.11 -5.04
C HIS A 65 -5.82 -22.13 -5.98
N GLN A 66 -5.50 -21.02 -6.63
CA GLN A 66 -4.33 -20.90 -7.50
C GLN A 66 -3.03 -21.14 -6.73
N ARG A 67 -2.85 -20.52 -5.56
CA ARG A 67 -1.63 -20.73 -4.76
C ARG A 67 -1.51 -22.18 -4.27
N ILE A 68 -2.62 -22.79 -3.83
CA ILE A 68 -2.63 -24.21 -3.46
C ILE A 68 -2.24 -25.09 -4.66
N ALA A 69 -2.83 -24.86 -5.83
CA ALA A 69 -2.53 -25.64 -7.03
C ALA A 69 -1.07 -25.52 -7.48
N ASN A 70 -0.46 -24.34 -7.29
CA ASN A 70 0.95 -24.09 -7.58
C ASN A 70 1.91 -24.58 -6.48
N ASN A 71 1.37 -25.05 -5.34
CA ASN A 71 2.13 -25.34 -4.13
C ASN A 71 2.90 -24.11 -3.59
N ASP A 72 2.33 -22.92 -3.78
CA ASP A 72 2.86 -21.65 -3.27
C ASP A 72 2.43 -21.47 -1.81
N ARG A 73 3.40 -21.17 -0.94
CA ARG A 73 3.14 -20.83 0.47
C ARG A 73 2.71 -19.35 0.59
N TRP A 74 1.83 -19.05 1.53
CA TRP A 74 1.30 -17.71 1.73
C TRP A 74 0.84 -17.46 3.17
N TYR A 75 0.51 -16.21 3.48
CA TYR A 75 0.01 -15.83 4.80
C TYR A 75 -1.07 -14.74 4.71
N SER A 76 -1.84 -14.61 5.79
CA SER A 76 -2.80 -13.52 6.03
C SER A 76 -2.69 -12.99 7.46
N LEU A 77 -3.25 -11.81 7.71
CA LEU A 77 -3.08 -11.06 8.95
C LEU A 77 -4.42 -10.51 9.48
N GLU A 78 -4.72 -10.79 10.74
CA GLU A 78 -5.90 -10.26 11.43
C GLU A 78 -5.58 -9.05 12.31
N PHE A 79 -6.42 -8.03 12.21
CA PHE A 79 -6.39 -6.80 13.00
C PHE A 79 -7.75 -6.51 13.62
N PHE A 80 -7.75 -5.68 14.67
CA PHE A 80 -8.98 -5.21 15.28
C PHE A 80 -9.10 -3.68 15.22
N PRO A 81 -10.32 -3.14 15.10
CA PRO A 81 -10.53 -1.69 15.10
C PRO A 81 -10.06 -1.06 16.43
N PRO A 82 -9.23 0.00 16.39
CA PRO A 82 -8.81 0.72 17.59
C PRO A 82 -9.98 1.47 18.25
N ARG A 83 -9.85 1.81 19.53
CA ARG A 83 -10.90 2.56 20.27
C ARG A 83 -10.73 4.08 20.21
N THR A 84 -9.62 4.57 19.66
CA THR A 84 -9.29 6.01 19.58
C THR A 84 -8.87 6.38 18.18
N ALA A 85 -9.08 7.65 17.80
CA ALA A 85 -8.62 8.19 16.52
C ALA A 85 -7.11 8.03 16.36
N SER A 86 -6.31 8.38 17.37
CA SER A 86 -4.85 8.17 17.34
C SER A 86 -4.46 6.71 17.13
N GLY A 87 -5.21 5.78 17.72
CA GLY A 87 -5.04 4.35 17.47
C GLY A 87 -5.34 3.95 16.03
N ALA A 88 -6.39 4.52 15.42
CA ALA A 88 -6.75 4.30 14.02
C ALA A 88 -5.64 4.80 13.07
N ALA A 89 -5.09 5.99 13.31
CA ALA A 89 -3.96 6.52 12.54
C ALA A 89 -2.72 5.61 12.65
N ASN A 90 -2.35 5.20 13.87
CA ASN A 90 -1.23 4.29 14.11
C ASN A 90 -1.41 2.93 13.41
N LEU A 91 -2.65 2.42 13.39
CA LEU A 91 -2.97 1.16 12.73
C LEU A 91 -2.81 1.25 11.21
N ILE A 92 -3.11 2.39 10.60
CA ILE A 92 -2.90 2.61 9.16
C ILE A 92 -1.41 2.60 8.82
N GLY A 93 -0.57 3.25 9.62
CA GLY A 93 0.89 3.15 9.46
C GLY A 93 1.37 1.70 9.60
N CYS A 94 0.77 0.92 10.49
CA CYS A 94 1.02 -0.53 10.60
C CYS A 94 0.62 -1.27 9.32
N PHE A 95 -0.54 -0.99 8.72
CA PHE A 95 -0.94 -1.59 7.44
C PHE A 95 0.06 -1.31 6.32
N GLU A 96 0.55 -0.07 6.23
CA GLU A 96 1.52 0.31 5.19
C GLU A 96 2.86 -0.42 5.35
N ARG A 97 3.35 -0.57 6.58
CA ARG A 97 4.55 -1.37 6.87
C ARG A 97 4.32 -2.86 6.64
N MET A 98 3.17 -3.39 7.03
CA MET A 98 2.84 -4.80 6.86
C MET A 98 2.53 -5.19 5.40
N ALA A 99 2.11 -4.23 4.56
CA ALA A 99 1.88 -4.43 3.13
C ALA A 99 3.17 -4.77 2.36
N VAL A 100 4.35 -4.39 2.88
CA VAL A 100 5.66 -4.68 2.26
C VAL A 100 5.84 -6.19 2.07
N GLY A 101 5.46 -7.01 3.05
CA GLY A 101 5.57 -8.46 2.96
C GLY A 101 4.57 -9.12 1.99
N GLN A 102 3.63 -8.35 1.42
CA GLN A 102 2.57 -8.82 0.51
C GLN A 102 1.70 -9.97 1.07
N PRO A 103 0.97 -9.74 2.19
CA PRO A 103 -0.04 -10.69 2.66
C PRO A 103 -1.04 -10.99 1.53
N LEU A 104 -1.53 -12.24 1.48
CA LEU A 104 -2.54 -12.62 0.49
C LEU A 104 -3.85 -11.86 0.72
N PHE A 105 -4.20 -11.68 1.99
CA PHE A 105 -5.28 -10.83 2.46
C PHE A 105 -5.03 -10.42 3.91
N CYS A 106 -5.73 -9.38 4.37
CA CYS A 106 -5.84 -9.03 5.78
C CYS A 106 -7.31 -8.92 6.16
N ASP A 107 -7.63 -9.09 7.43
CA ASP A 107 -8.99 -9.00 7.93
C ASP A 107 -9.16 -8.13 9.15
N ILE A 108 -10.35 -7.54 9.27
CA ILE A 108 -10.74 -6.62 10.32
C ILE A 108 -11.87 -7.24 11.13
N THR A 109 -11.62 -7.40 12.43
CA THR A 109 -12.61 -7.97 13.35
C THR A 109 -13.84 -7.09 13.53
N TRP A 110 -14.94 -7.72 13.96
CA TRP A 110 -16.24 -7.08 14.15
C TRP A 110 -16.75 -7.33 15.57
N HIS A 111 -16.95 -6.26 16.32
CA HIS A 111 -17.51 -6.35 17.67
C HIS A 111 -18.59 -5.28 17.89
N PRO A 112 -19.84 -5.66 18.22
CA PRO A 112 -20.96 -4.72 18.34
C PRO A 112 -20.72 -3.53 19.28
N ALA A 113 -19.99 -3.73 20.37
CA ALA A 113 -19.65 -2.65 21.32
C ALA A 113 -18.82 -1.50 20.72
N GLY A 114 -18.22 -1.68 19.54
CA GLY A 114 -17.41 -0.68 18.86
C GLY A 114 -18.15 0.14 17.79
N ASP A 115 -19.48 -0.02 17.66
CA ASP A 115 -20.24 0.52 16.51
C ASP A 115 -19.59 0.12 15.17
N PRO A 116 -19.42 -1.19 14.92
CA PRO A 116 -18.54 -1.69 13.85
C PRO A 116 -19.04 -1.36 12.44
N ALA A 117 -20.34 -1.13 12.28
CA ALA A 117 -20.98 -0.71 11.03
C ALA A 117 -21.00 0.81 10.83
N GLY A 118 -20.64 1.58 11.87
CA GLY A 118 -20.72 3.03 11.90
C GLY A 118 -19.77 3.72 10.94
N THR A 119 -19.86 5.05 10.89
CA THR A 119 -19.04 5.90 10.02
C THR A 119 -17.86 6.56 10.74
N LYS A 120 -17.62 6.20 12.01
CA LYS A 120 -16.46 6.69 12.78
C LYS A 120 -15.17 6.06 12.26
N GLU A 121 -14.06 6.78 12.37
CA GLU A 121 -12.73 6.32 11.97
C GLU A 121 -12.26 5.07 12.74
N THR A 122 -12.90 4.77 13.86
CA THR A 122 -12.66 3.59 14.68
C THR A 122 -13.57 2.41 14.35
N SER A 123 -14.52 2.51 13.40
CA SER A 123 -15.41 1.40 13.08
C SER A 123 -14.72 0.34 12.22
N SER A 124 -15.12 -0.93 12.37
CA SER A 124 -14.63 -2.04 11.53
C SER A 124 -14.81 -1.73 10.04
N MET A 125 -15.97 -1.19 9.68
CA MET A 125 -16.30 -0.82 8.30
C MET A 125 -15.34 0.23 7.74
N MET A 126 -15.03 1.28 8.51
CA MET A 126 -14.13 2.36 8.07
C MET A 126 -12.68 1.92 8.02
N ILE A 127 -12.22 1.11 8.97
CA ILE A 127 -10.87 0.53 8.95
C ILE A 127 -10.70 -0.42 7.75
N ALA A 128 -11.70 -1.27 7.46
CA ALA A 128 -11.67 -2.18 6.31
C ALA A 128 -11.69 -1.42 4.97
N ASN A 129 -12.54 -0.40 4.85
CA ASN A 129 -12.55 0.52 3.72
C ASN A 129 -11.18 1.19 3.53
N THR A 130 -10.56 1.64 4.62
CA THR A 130 -9.25 2.30 4.59
C THR A 130 -8.16 1.37 4.10
N MET A 131 -8.10 0.16 4.66
CA MET A 131 -7.17 -0.89 4.26
C MET A 131 -7.29 -1.25 2.77
N LEU A 132 -8.53 -1.41 2.27
CA LEU A 132 -8.78 -1.77 0.88
C LEU A 132 -8.40 -0.64 -0.08
N ASN A 133 -8.94 0.56 0.13
CA ASN A 133 -8.91 1.63 -0.84
C ASN A 133 -7.63 2.47 -0.76
N TYR A 134 -7.06 2.67 0.43
CA TYR A 134 -5.90 3.54 0.63
C TYR A 134 -4.59 2.75 0.85
N CYS A 135 -4.66 1.60 1.53
CA CYS A 135 -3.48 0.75 1.71
C CYS A 135 -3.27 -0.26 0.56
N SER A 136 -4.29 -0.47 -0.28
CA SER A 136 -4.29 -1.44 -1.40
C SER A 136 -3.98 -2.86 -0.97
N ILE A 137 -4.67 -3.33 0.08
CA ILE A 137 -4.59 -4.70 0.58
C ILE A 137 -5.92 -5.41 0.29
N ASP A 138 -5.88 -6.68 -0.09
CA ASP A 138 -7.09 -7.50 -0.19
C ASP A 138 -7.70 -7.65 1.22
N THR A 139 -8.86 -7.04 1.43
CA THR A 139 -9.46 -6.93 2.77
C THR A 139 -10.64 -7.88 2.93
N MET A 140 -10.70 -8.55 4.07
CA MET A 140 -11.87 -9.28 4.56
C MET A 140 -12.47 -8.59 5.78
N LEU A 141 -13.78 -8.38 5.76
CA LEU A 141 -14.52 -7.79 6.87
C LEU A 141 -15.22 -8.90 7.65
N HIS A 142 -14.97 -8.99 8.95
CA HIS A 142 -15.78 -9.85 9.81
C HIS A 142 -17.20 -9.29 9.90
N ILE A 143 -18.19 -10.16 10.01
CA ILE A 143 -19.58 -9.74 10.26
C ILE A 143 -20.28 -10.76 11.14
N THR A 144 -20.85 -10.29 12.25
CA THR A 144 -21.55 -11.12 13.23
C THR A 144 -23.06 -10.92 13.14
N CYS A 145 -23.84 -11.98 13.20
CA CYS A 145 -25.30 -11.90 13.11
C CYS A 145 -26.05 -11.89 14.45
N TYR A 146 -25.38 -12.07 15.59
CA TYR A 146 -26.03 -12.05 16.91
C TYR A 146 -26.70 -10.69 17.19
N GLY A 147 -28.00 -10.73 17.48
CA GLY A 147 -28.80 -9.54 17.78
C GLY A 147 -29.09 -8.65 16.57
N ALA A 148 -28.72 -9.07 15.36
CA ALA A 148 -28.97 -8.32 14.14
C ALA A 148 -30.34 -8.69 13.53
N LYS A 149 -31.02 -7.68 13.00
CA LYS A 149 -32.20 -7.86 12.13
C LYS A 149 -31.77 -8.01 10.67
N LYS A 150 -32.59 -8.68 9.85
CA LYS A 150 -32.32 -8.85 8.42
C LYS A 150 -32.16 -7.53 7.69
N GLU A 151 -33.01 -6.53 7.98
CA GLU A 151 -32.95 -5.22 7.32
C GLU A 151 -31.63 -4.52 7.61
N THR A 152 -31.23 -4.48 8.88
CA THR A 152 -29.96 -3.89 9.31
C THR A 152 -28.75 -4.64 8.75
N MET A 153 -28.81 -5.97 8.70
CA MET A 153 -27.75 -6.78 8.09
C MET A 153 -27.62 -6.48 6.58
N LEU A 154 -28.74 -6.32 5.89
CA LEU A 154 -28.75 -5.98 4.47
C LEU A 154 -28.11 -4.60 4.21
N GLU A 155 -28.40 -3.60 5.05
CA GLU A 155 -27.74 -2.29 4.99
C GLU A 155 -26.22 -2.39 5.16
N TYR A 156 -25.74 -3.22 6.10
CA TYR A 156 -24.32 -3.41 6.33
C TYR A 156 -23.63 -4.07 5.14
N LEU A 157 -24.26 -5.08 4.54
CA LEU A 157 -23.73 -5.77 3.36
C LEU A 157 -23.71 -4.86 2.13
N TRP A 158 -24.74 -4.04 1.91
CA TRP A 158 -24.75 -3.04 0.84
C TRP A 158 -23.63 -2.01 1.02
N ARG A 159 -23.44 -1.50 2.24
CA ARG A 159 -22.34 -0.56 2.53
C ARG A 159 -20.96 -1.18 2.29
N ALA A 160 -20.76 -2.43 2.69
CA ALA A 160 -19.51 -3.14 2.42
C ALA A 160 -19.26 -3.26 0.89
N LYS A 161 -20.31 -3.60 0.13
CA LYS A 161 -20.28 -3.65 -1.34
C LYS A 161 -20.00 -2.29 -1.98
N GLU A 162 -20.58 -1.20 -1.47
CA GLU A 162 -20.33 0.17 -1.94
C GLU A 162 -18.86 0.59 -1.75
N PHE A 163 -18.23 0.19 -0.65
CA PHE A 163 -16.77 0.39 -0.46
C PHE A 163 -15.91 -0.55 -1.31
N GLY A 164 -16.51 -1.48 -2.03
CA GLY A 164 -15.84 -2.48 -2.86
C GLY A 164 -15.28 -3.67 -2.08
N ILE A 165 -15.68 -3.86 -0.83
CA ILE A 165 -15.32 -5.04 -0.04
C ILE A 165 -16.00 -6.25 -0.66
N ARG A 166 -15.22 -7.32 -0.88
CA ARG A 166 -15.70 -8.55 -1.52
C ARG A 166 -15.46 -9.80 -0.70
N ASN A 167 -14.84 -9.70 0.47
CA ASN A 167 -14.53 -10.84 1.31
C ASN A 167 -15.14 -10.63 2.69
N LEU A 168 -15.90 -11.62 3.17
CA LEU A 168 -16.57 -11.56 4.46
C LEU A 168 -16.21 -12.78 5.30
N LEU A 169 -15.95 -12.58 6.60
CA LEU A 169 -15.95 -13.68 7.57
C LEU A 169 -17.30 -13.70 8.28
N ALA A 170 -18.16 -14.66 7.90
CA ALA A 170 -19.50 -14.80 8.47
C ALA A 170 -19.45 -15.53 9.81
N LEU A 171 -19.84 -14.82 10.88
CA LEU A 171 -19.76 -15.29 12.26
C LEU A 171 -21.13 -15.23 12.94
N ARG A 172 -21.32 -16.10 13.93
CA ARG A 172 -22.47 -16.00 14.84
C ARG A 172 -22.36 -14.72 15.67
N GLY A 173 -21.19 -14.50 16.27
CA GLY A 173 -20.99 -13.54 17.35
C GLY A 173 -21.30 -14.16 18.72
N ASP A 174 -20.81 -13.48 19.74
CA ASP A 174 -21.03 -13.85 21.14
C ASP A 174 -22.01 -12.88 21.81
N PRO A 175 -22.77 -13.33 22.83
CA PRO A 175 -23.59 -12.43 23.62
C PRO A 175 -22.71 -11.39 24.34
N PRO A 176 -23.27 -10.23 24.71
CA PRO A 176 -22.59 -9.27 25.58
C PRO A 176 -22.03 -9.95 26.83
N VAL A 177 -20.91 -9.43 27.35
CA VAL A 177 -20.25 -10.00 28.52
C VAL A 177 -21.22 -10.07 29.70
N GLY A 178 -21.45 -11.29 30.20
CA GLY A 178 -22.35 -11.55 31.33
C GLY A 178 -23.80 -11.87 30.93
N GLU A 179 -24.14 -11.84 29.63
CA GLU A 179 -25.43 -12.30 29.12
C GLU A 179 -25.34 -13.72 28.57
N GLU A 180 -26.42 -14.48 28.73
CA GLU A 180 -26.59 -15.76 28.05
C GLU A 180 -27.04 -15.54 26.61
N TRP A 181 -26.79 -16.54 25.76
CA TRP A 181 -27.25 -16.53 24.38
C TRP A 181 -28.78 -16.69 24.33
N ILE A 182 -29.47 -15.73 23.71
CA ILE A 182 -30.94 -15.73 23.57
C ILE A 182 -31.29 -15.75 22.07
N PRO A 183 -31.64 -16.91 21.49
CA PRO A 183 -31.88 -17.06 20.05
C PRO A 183 -33.01 -16.17 19.51
N GLU A 184 -34.03 -15.87 20.32
CA GLU A 184 -35.21 -15.10 19.91
C GLU A 184 -34.91 -13.62 19.66
N LYS A 185 -33.75 -13.11 20.10
CA LYS A 185 -33.35 -11.72 19.87
C LYS A 185 -32.80 -11.45 18.46
N SER A 186 -32.65 -12.49 17.63
CA SER A 186 -31.95 -12.41 16.35
C SER A 186 -32.77 -13.06 15.24
N ASP A 187 -32.79 -12.43 14.06
CA ASP A 187 -33.35 -13.07 12.86
C ASP A 187 -32.42 -14.19 12.33
N PHE A 188 -31.19 -14.25 12.84
CA PHE A 188 -30.17 -15.23 12.51
C PHE A 188 -29.81 -16.04 13.76
N ARG A 189 -30.05 -17.36 13.75
CA ARG A 189 -29.74 -18.22 14.90
C ARG A 189 -28.29 -18.68 14.85
N TYR A 190 -27.79 -18.97 13.65
CA TYR A 190 -26.45 -19.49 13.41
C TYR A 190 -25.74 -18.72 12.30
N ALA A 191 -24.41 -18.86 12.24
CA ALA A 191 -23.62 -18.33 11.13
C ALA A 191 -24.05 -18.89 9.77
N SER A 192 -24.58 -20.12 9.71
CA SER A 192 -25.12 -20.71 8.48
C SER A 192 -26.31 -19.93 7.93
N ASP A 193 -27.15 -19.34 8.78
CA ASP A 193 -28.25 -18.47 8.36
C ASP A 193 -27.72 -17.21 7.67
N LEU A 194 -26.63 -16.64 8.20
CA LEU A 194 -25.97 -15.48 7.61
C LEU A 194 -25.34 -15.82 6.25
N VAL A 195 -24.69 -16.99 6.13
CA VAL A 195 -24.14 -17.46 4.84
C VAL A 195 -25.25 -17.57 3.80
N LYS A 196 -26.36 -18.26 4.13
CA LYS A 196 -27.52 -18.39 3.23
C LYS A 196 -28.08 -17.02 2.83
N PHE A 197 -28.22 -16.11 3.79
CA PHE A 197 -28.76 -14.77 3.55
C PHE A 197 -27.87 -13.93 2.62
N ILE A 198 -26.54 -14.00 2.80
CA ILE A 198 -25.60 -13.33 1.90
C ILE A 198 -25.72 -13.90 0.50
N ARG A 199 -25.74 -15.23 0.34
CA ARG A 199 -25.89 -15.88 -0.97
C ARG A 199 -27.22 -15.54 -1.64
N GLU A 200 -28.31 -15.51 -0.90
CA GLU A 200 -29.65 -15.16 -1.40
C GLU A 200 -29.72 -13.73 -1.98
N HIS A 201 -29.03 -12.77 -1.37
CA HIS A 201 -29.13 -11.35 -1.75
C HIS A 201 -28.00 -10.85 -2.65
N PHE A 202 -26.86 -11.56 -2.68
CA PHE A 202 -25.64 -11.11 -3.35
C PHE A 202 -25.00 -12.17 -4.25
N ASP A 203 -25.60 -13.36 -4.40
CA ASP A 203 -25.10 -14.48 -5.20
C ASP A 203 -23.61 -14.76 -4.91
N ASP A 204 -22.77 -14.69 -5.95
CA ASP A 204 -21.31 -14.89 -5.89
C ASP A 204 -20.51 -13.59 -5.79
N TYR A 205 -21.15 -12.46 -5.44
CA TYR A 205 -20.44 -11.19 -5.28
C TYR A 205 -19.38 -11.28 -4.17
N PHE A 206 -19.77 -11.85 -3.02
CA PHE A 206 -18.91 -12.01 -1.85
C PHE A 206 -18.24 -13.39 -1.82
N VAL A 207 -16.94 -13.39 -1.54
CA VAL A 207 -16.23 -14.55 -1.02
C VAL A 207 -16.54 -14.66 0.47
N ILE A 208 -17.03 -15.80 0.91
CA ILE A 208 -17.47 -16.03 2.28
C ILE A 208 -16.53 -17.01 2.96
N CYS A 209 -15.81 -16.54 3.97
CA CYS A 209 -15.10 -17.37 4.92
C CYS A 209 -15.98 -17.67 6.13
N VAL A 210 -15.75 -18.81 6.77
CA VAL A 210 -16.38 -19.17 8.04
C VAL A 210 -15.37 -19.68 9.06
N ALA A 211 -15.69 -19.53 10.35
CA ALA A 211 -14.85 -20.05 11.43
C ALA A 211 -15.02 -21.56 11.65
N GLY A 212 -13.90 -22.25 11.91
CA GLY A 212 -13.82 -23.63 12.38
C GLY A 212 -13.04 -23.76 13.70
N TYR A 213 -13.31 -24.79 14.50
CA TYR A 213 -12.74 -24.95 15.84
C TYR A 213 -12.02 -26.30 15.95
N PRO A 214 -10.67 -26.33 15.85
CA PRO A 214 -9.92 -27.58 15.83
C PRO A 214 -10.12 -28.49 17.05
N GLN A 215 -10.44 -27.91 18.21
CA GLN A 215 -10.73 -28.64 19.46
C GLN A 215 -12.24 -28.74 19.77
N GLY A 216 -13.09 -28.30 18.84
CA GLY A 216 -14.54 -28.17 19.02
C GLY A 216 -14.94 -26.85 19.67
N HIS A 217 -16.10 -26.32 19.28
CA HIS A 217 -16.66 -25.11 19.87
C HIS A 217 -16.98 -25.29 21.36
N PRO A 218 -16.63 -24.36 22.26
CA PRO A 218 -16.84 -24.53 23.71
C PRO A 218 -18.29 -24.73 24.14
N ASP A 219 -19.24 -24.12 23.42
CA ASP A 219 -20.68 -24.28 23.68
C ASP A 219 -21.24 -25.61 23.15
N MET A 220 -20.41 -26.47 22.53
CA MET A 220 -20.83 -27.74 21.94
C MET A 220 -20.43 -28.94 22.81
N VAL A 221 -21.39 -29.84 22.99
CA VAL A 221 -21.22 -31.06 23.81
C VAL A 221 -20.40 -32.14 23.09
N SER A 222 -20.31 -32.09 21.75
CA SER A 222 -19.65 -33.13 20.95
C SER A 222 -18.92 -32.52 19.76
N TYR A 223 -17.62 -32.85 19.65
CA TYR A 223 -16.76 -32.52 18.51
C TYR A 223 -17.32 -33.01 17.18
N GLU A 224 -17.86 -34.23 17.12
CA GLU A 224 -18.47 -34.78 15.88
C GLU A 224 -19.69 -33.97 15.45
N LYS A 225 -20.49 -33.49 16.40
CA LYS A 225 -21.66 -32.66 16.11
C LYS A 225 -21.24 -31.27 15.64
N ASP A 226 -20.19 -30.71 16.23
CA ASP A 226 -19.62 -29.42 15.80
C ASP A 226 -19.09 -29.50 14.35
N LEU A 227 -18.39 -30.59 14.00
CA LEU A 227 -17.96 -30.84 12.62
C LEU A 227 -19.13 -30.94 11.63
N ARG A 228 -20.26 -31.56 12.02
CA ARG A 228 -21.46 -31.60 11.16
C ARG A 228 -22.06 -30.21 10.93
N TYR A 229 -22.09 -29.34 11.95
CA TYR A 229 -22.54 -27.96 11.78
C TYR A 229 -21.56 -27.12 10.96
N LEU A 230 -20.25 -27.36 11.09
CA LEU A 230 -19.26 -26.76 10.20
C LEU A 230 -19.52 -27.18 8.75
N LYS A 231 -19.76 -28.47 8.50
CA LYS A 231 -20.14 -28.95 7.17
C LYS A 231 -21.41 -28.28 6.65
N GLU A 232 -22.47 -28.20 7.45
CA GLU A 232 -23.70 -27.51 7.05
C GLU A 232 -23.40 -26.06 6.64
N LYS A 233 -22.59 -25.35 7.45
CA LYS A 233 -22.18 -23.97 7.18
C LYS A 233 -21.41 -23.83 5.87
N VAL A 234 -20.54 -24.79 5.54
CA VAL A 234 -19.83 -24.86 4.25
C VAL A 234 -20.80 -25.13 3.11
N ASP A 235 -21.68 -26.12 3.26
CA ASP A 235 -22.69 -26.52 2.27
C ASP A 235 -23.70 -25.38 1.97
N CYS A 236 -23.86 -24.42 2.88
CA CYS A 236 -24.64 -23.19 2.65
C CYS A 236 -23.98 -22.21 1.67
N GLY A 237 -22.72 -22.45 1.27
CA GLY A 237 -21.99 -21.63 0.31
C GLY A 237 -20.80 -20.88 0.90
N ALA A 238 -20.07 -21.44 1.87
CA ALA A 238 -18.78 -20.87 2.28
C ALA A 238 -17.66 -21.33 1.34
N ASP A 239 -16.74 -20.42 1.01
CA ASP A 239 -15.64 -20.65 0.08
C ASP A 239 -14.40 -21.23 0.76
N PHE A 240 -14.16 -20.92 2.04
CA PHE A 240 -13.07 -21.49 2.83
C PHE A 240 -13.29 -21.30 4.34
N ILE A 241 -12.41 -21.93 5.13
CA ILE A 241 -12.44 -21.91 6.60
C ILE A 241 -11.17 -21.27 7.15
N ILE A 242 -11.31 -20.39 8.14
CA ILE A 242 -10.23 -20.00 9.06
C ILE A 242 -10.50 -20.66 10.41
N THR A 243 -9.48 -21.30 10.97
CA THR A 243 -9.61 -22.00 12.25
C THR A 243 -9.28 -21.09 13.43
N GLN A 244 -9.92 -21.33 14.56
CA GLN A 244 -9.50 -20.80 15.86
C GLN A 244 -8.06 -21.25 16.18
N LEU A 245 -7.36 -20.46 17.00
CA LEU A 245 -6.00 -20.74 17.44
C LEU A 245 -5.86 -22.10 18.15
N PHE A 246 -4.65 -22.66 18.07
CA PHE A 246 -4.24 -23.89 18.72
C PHE A 246 -2.73 -23.85 19.01
N PHE A 247 -2.27 -24.68 19.95
CA PHE A 247 -0.86 -24.69 20.38
C PHE A 247 -0.06 -25.89 19.87
N GLN A 248 -0.72 -26.95 19.41
CA GLN A 248 -0.09 -28.19 18.94
C GLN A 248 -0.45 -28.46 17.47
N PRO A 249 0.52 -28.76 16.58
CA PRO A 249 0.25 -28.96 15.15
C PRO A 249 -0.66 -30.17 14.89
N GLU A 250 -0.58 -31.21 15.72
CA GLU A 250 -1.38 -32.43 15.59
C GLU A 250 -2.88 -32.14 15.67
N THR A 251 -3.26 -31.14 16.48
CA THR A 251 -4.66 -30.69 16.63
C THR A 251 -5.23 -30.24 15.29
N PHE A 252 -4.50 -29.42 14.55
CA PHE A 252 -4.95 -28.96 13.23
C PHE A 252 -4.90 -30.08 12.19
N ILE A 253 -3.82 -30.87 12.17
CA ILE A 253 -3.64 -31.95 11.19
C ILE A 253 -4.77 -32.99 11.32
N LYS A 254 -5.19 -33.30 12.56
CA LYS A 254 -6.34 -34.15 12.84
C LYS A 254 -7.64 -33.49 12.37
N PHE A 255 -7.88 -32.24 12.75
CA PHE A 255 -9.08 -31.50 12.37
C PHE A 255 -9.26 -31.42 10.85
N GLU A 256 -8.18 -31.14 10.11
CA GLU A 256 -8.19 -31.12 8.65
C GLU A 256 -8.65 -32.47 8.08
N SER A 257 -8.08 -33.58 8.59
CA SER A 257 -8.41 -34.91 8.11
C SER A 257 -9.83 -35.35 8.48
N ASP A 258 -10.30 -34.97 9.67
CA ASP A 258 -11.69 -35.18 10.06
C ASP A 258 -12.65 -34.41 9.14
N CYS A 259 -12.33 -33.15 8.81
CA CYS A 259 -13.11 -32.34 7.86
C CYS A 259 -13.16 -33.00 6.47
N ARG A 260 -12.03 -33.53 5.97
CA ARG A 260 -12.01 -34.27 4.70
C ARG A 260 -12.86 -35.53 4.75
N SER A 261 -12.82 -36.28 5.87
CA SER A 261 -13.57 -37.53 6.04
C SER A 261 -15.09 -37.36 5.94
N ILE A 262 -15.60 -36.17 6.27
CA ILE A 262 -17.03 -35.83 6.18
C ILE A 262 -17.38 -35.07 4.89
N GLY A 263 -16.42 -34.88 3.98
CA GLY A 263 -16.63 -34.31 2.66
C GLY A 263 -16.50 -32.79 2.56
N ILE A 264 -15.89 -32.10 3.53
CA ILE A 264 -15.52 -30.68 3.37
C ILE A 264 -14.32 -30.61 2.41
N GLN A 265 -14.49 -29.94 1.26
CA GLN A 265 -13.45 -29.84 0.22
C GLN A 265 -12.84 -28.43 0.09
N CYS A 266 -13.45 -27.41 0.70
CA CYS A 266 -12.91 -26.07 0.66
C CYS A 266 -11.56 -25.96 1.41
N PRO A 267 -10.73 -24.93 1.11
CA PRO A 267 -9.50 -24.67 1.85
C PRO A 267 -9.74 -24.46 3.35
N ILE A 268 -8.83 -24.97 4.19
CA ILE A 268 -8.86 -24.80 5.65
C ILE A 268 -7.54 -24.16 6.06
N ILE A 269 -7.61 -22.98 6.68
CA ILE A 269 -6.45 -22.16 7.02
C ILE A 269 -6.22 -22.21 8.54
N PRO A 270 -5.03 -22.63 9.01
CA PRO A 270 -4.69 -22.62 10.42
C PRO A 270 -4.57 -21.20 10.97
N GLY A 271 -5.28 -20.91 12.07
CA GLY A 271 -5.12 -19.69 12.85
C GLY A 271 -3.95 -19.81 13.82
N ILE A 272 -2.99 -18.90 13.73
CA ILE A 272 -1.74 -18.88 14.48
C ILE A 272 -1.71 -17.65 15.38
N PHE A 273 -1.46 -17.86 16.67
CA PHE A 273 -1.36 -16.79 17.65
C PHE A 273 0.10 -16.61 18.12
N PRO A 274 0.81 -15.55 17.69
CA PRO A 274 2.11 -15.20 18.22
C PRO A 274 2.03 -14.76 19.69
N ILE A 275 2.67 -15.52 20.58
CA ILE A 275 2.75 -15.15 22.00
C ILE A 275 3.73 -13.98 22.15
N GLN A 276 3.22 -12.83 22.59
CA GLN A 276 4.00 -11.59 22.69
C GLN A 276 4.17 -11.06 24.12
N ALA A 277 3.32 -11.50 25.06
CA ALA A 277 3.34 -11.10 26.47
C ALA A 277 2.48 -12.07 27.30
N TYR A 278 2.80 -12.23 28.58
CA TYR A 278 2.09 -13.14 29.49
C TYR A 278 0.60 -12.76 29.65
N ALA A 279 0.32 -11.46 29.83
CA ALA A 279 -1.04 -10.95 29.96
C ALA A 279 -1.89 -11.19 28.70
N SER A 280 -1.27 -11.06 27.51
CA SER A 280 -1.94 -11.34 26.23
C SER A 280 -2.31 -12.82 26.11
N LEU A 281 -1.40 -13.72 26.47
CA LEU A 281 -1.67 -15.17 26.50
C LEU A 281 -2.86 -15.49 27.41
N LYS A 282 -2.82 -15.05 28.67
CA LYS A 282 -3.90 -15.30 29.64
C LYS A 282 -5.26 -14.77 29.17
N ASN A 283 -5.28 -13.59 28.57
CA ASN A 283 -6.50 -12.99 28.05
C ASN A 283 -7.09 -13.79 26.88
N ILE A 284 -6.25 -14.20 25.92
CA ILE A 284 -6.72 -14.91 24.73
C ILE A 284 -7.21 -16.31 25.07
N VAL A 285 -6.51 -17.00 25.97
CA VAL A 285 -6.85 -18.34 26.46
C VAL A 285 -8.21 -18.32 27.17
N ARG A 286 -8.45 -17.30 28.00
CA ARG A 286 -9.75 -17.08 28.65
C ARG A 286 -10.88 -16.82 27.65
N LEU A 287 -10.63 -16.01 26.62
CA LEU A 287 -11.64 -15.67 25.61
C LEU A 287 -11.95 -16.85 24.68
N ALA A 288 -10.91 -17.57 24.24
CA ALA A 288 -11.03 -18.74 23.39
C ALA A 288 -11.51 -19.99 24.14
N LYS A 289 -11.51 -19.96 25.48
CA LYS A 289 -11.79 -21.11 26.37
C LYS A 289 -10.93 -22.32 26.02
N LEU A 290 -9.64 -22.08 25.78
CA LEU A 290 -8.64 -23.09 25.46
C LEU A 290 -7.72 -23.32 26.65
N ASP A 291 -7.08 -24.49 26.71
CA ASP A 291 -6.01 -24.77 27.66
C ASP A 291 -4.64 -24.55 27.00
N VAL A 292 -3.72 -23.93 27.72
CA VAL A 292 -2.32 -23.81 27.27
C VAL A 292 -1.58 -25.08 27.66
N PRO A 293 -0.81 -25.72 26.76
CA PRO A 293 0.02 -26.86 27.12
C PRO A 293 0.96 -26.55 28.30
N GLU A 294 1.09 -27.50 29.22
CA GLU A 294 1.92 -27.34 30.43
C GLU A 294 3.38 -27.01 30.08
N GLU A 295 3.88 -27.51 28.95
CA GLU A 295 5.24 -27.24 28.47
C GLU A 295 5.45 -25.76 28.14
N ILE A 296 4.43 -25.09 27.58
CA ILE A 296 4.48 -23.67 27.26
C ILE A 296 4.43 -22.85 28.55
N LEU A 297 3.54 -23.20 29.49
CA LEU A 297 3.43 -22.52 30.78
C LEU A 297 4.71 -22.68 31.62
N ALA A 298 5.30 -23.87 31.67
CA ALA A 298 6.52 -24.13 32.41
C ALA A 298 7.71 -23.26 31.92
N CYS A 299 7.73 -22.91 30.64
CA CYS A 299 8.73 -22.01 30.07
C CYS A 299 8.42 -20.53 30.25
N ILE A 300 7.15 -20.12 30.19
CA ILE A 300 6.74 -18.71 30.27
C ILE A 300 6.71 -18.19 31.71
N GLU A 301 6.27 -19.00 32.66
CA GLU A 301 6.07 -18.59 34.05
C GLU A 301 7.34 -18.04 34.72
N PRO A 302 8.55 -18.62 34.52
CA PRO A 302 9.80 -18.06 35.01
C PRO A 302 10.18 -16.71 34.41
N ILE A 303 9.70 -16.40 33.20
CA ILE A 303 10.01 -15.17 32.45
C ILE A 303 8.81 -14.22 32.34
N LYS A 304 7.74 -14.45 33.12
CA LYS A 304 6.44 -13.76 33.01
C LYS A 304 6.51 -12.23 33.11
N ASP A 305 7.55 -11.70 33.75
CA ASP A 305 7.78 -10.27 33.97
C ASP A 305 8.80 -9.67 32.96
N ASN A 306 9.24 -10.45 31.95
CA ASN A 306 10.14 -10.04 30.87
C ASN A 306 9.51 -10.24 29.49
N ASP A 307 8.79 -9.21 29.02
CA ASP A 307 8.08 -9.24 27.73
C ASP A 307 8.99 -9.52 26.53
N GLU A 308 10.25 -9.08 26.56
CA GLU A 308 11.20 -9.36 25.48
C GLU A 308 11.55 -10.85 25.42
N ALA A 309 11.85 -11.46 26.57
CA ALA A 309 12.12 -12.89 26.65
C ALA A 309 10.90 -13.72 26.21
N ILE A 310 9.69 -13.34 26.65
CA ILE A 310 8.44 -14.00 26.25
C ILE A 310 8.24 -13.89 24.75
N ARG A 311 8.46 -12.72 24.17
CA ARG A 311 8.29 -12.50 22.73
C ARG A 311 9.26 -13.35 21.91
N ASN A 312 10.53 -13.40 22.29
CA ASN A 312 11.54 -14.22 21.60
C ASN A 312 11.20 -15.72 21.68
N PHE A 313 10.75 -16.18 22.85
CA PHE A 313 10.25 -17.55 23.05
C PHE A 313 9.01 -17.85 22.20
N GLY A 314 8.03 -16.95 22.22
CA GLY A 314 6.79 -17.06 21.45
C GLY A 314 7.03 -17.10 19.94
N VAL A 315 7.97 -16.28 19.44
CA VAL A 315 8.41 -16.33 18.04
C VAL A 315 8.96 -17.72 17.69
N GLN A 316 9.84 -18.27 18.53
CA GLN A 316 10.45 -19.57 18.24
C GLN A 316 9.41 -20.70 18.22
N ILE A 317 8.51 -20.76 19.20
CA ILE A 317 7.40 -21.74 19.23
C ILE A 317 6.53 -21.62 17.98
N CYS A 318 6.15 -20.40 17.60
CA CYS A 318 5.30 -20.21 16.42
C CYS A 318 6.02 -20.60 15.14
N VAL A 319 7.32 -20.34 15.01
CA VAL A 319 8.11 -20.80 13.86
C VAL A 319 8.11 -22.32 13.77
N ASP A 320 8.33 -23.02 14.88
CA ASP A 320 8.37 -24.49 14.90
C ASP A 320 6.99 -25.09 14.59
N LEU A 321 5.93 -24.54 15.17
CA LEU A 321 4.53 -24.88 14.85
C LEU A 321 4.25 -24.71 13.35
N CYS A 322 4.55 -23.54 12.79
CA CYS A 322 4.29 -23.22 11.40
C CYS A 322 5.09 -24.08 10.43
N ARG A 323 6.35 -24.42 10.75
CA ARG A 323 7.16 -25.33 9.93
C ARG A 323 6.53 -26.70 9.84
N ILE A 324 6.13 -27.29 10.97
CA ILE A 324 5.47 -28.60 11.00
C ILE A 324 4.17 -28.58 10.16
N LEU A 325 3.38 -27.51 10.29
CA LEU A 325 2.16 -27.35 9.49
C LEU A 325 2.47 -27.27 7.99
N LEU A 326 3.41 -26.42 7.57
CA LEU A 326 3.79 -26.21 6.17
C LEU A 326 4.46 -27.45 5.55
N ASP A 327 5.21 -28.22 6.34
CA ASP A 327 5.90 -29.43 5.89
C ASP A 327 5.00 -30.67 5.89
N SER A 328 3.81 -30.59 6.51
CA SER A 328 2.79 -31.66 6.45
C SER A 328 2.23 -31.92 5.04
N GLY A 329 2.43 -30.99 4.11
CA GLY A 329 1.84 -31.00 2.76
C GLY A 329 0.33 -30.69 2.72
N LYS A 330 -0.32 -30.47 3.87
CA LYS A 330 -1.75 -30.14 3.96
C LYS A 330 -2.01 -28.63 4.03
N VAL A 331 -1.02 -27.86 4.47
CA VAL A 331 -1.14 -26.42 4.71
C VAL A 331 -0.29 -25.64 3.73
N HIS A 332 -0.92 -24.68 3.06
CA HIS A 332 -0.26 -23.76 2.13
C HIS A 332 -0.35 -22.31 2.62
N GLY A 333 -1.33 -21.99 3.47
CA GLY A 333 -1.57 -20.66 4.02
C GLY A 333 -1.52 -20.65 5.55
N LEU A 334 -1.02 -19.57 6.13
CA LEU A 334 -1.02 -19.34 7.59
C LEU A 334 -1.78 -18.05 7.90
N HIS A 335 -2.69 -18.07 8.87
CA HIS A 335 -3.45 -16.88 9.27
C HIS A 335 -2.99 -16.41 10.65
N PHE A 336 -2.46 -15.18 10.76
CA PHE A 336 -1.86 -14.68 11.99
C PHE A 336 -2.75 -13.70 12.75
N TYR A 337 -3.02 -13.99 14.02
CA TYR A 337 -3.67 -13.08 14.96
C TYR A 337 -2.66 -12.06 15.49
N THR A 338 -2.55 -10.90 14.83
CA THR A 338 -1.45 -9.95 15.09
C THR A 338 -1.58 -9.19 16.41
N LEU A 339 -2.81 -9.06 16.92
CA LEU A 339 -3.17 -8.12 17.99
C LEU A 339 -2.72 -6.67 17.73
N ASN A 340 -2.76 -6.23 16.47
CA ASN A 340 -2.30 -4.92 16.01
C ASN A 340 -0.81 -4.65 16.27
N ARG A 341 0.01 -5.71 16.39
CA ARG A 341 1.47 -5.62 16.57
C ARG A 341 2.20 -6.29 15.43
N GLU A 342 3.22 -5.61 14.90
CA GLU A 342 3.93 -6.04 13.70
C GLU A 342 5.17 -6.93 13.98
N TYR A 343 5.93 -6.63 15.04
CA TYR A 343 7.28 -7.19 15.24
C TYR A 343 7.33 -8.73 15.22
N ALA A 344 6.57 -9.38 16.11
CA ALA A 344 6.64 -10.84 16.25
C ALA A 344 6.19 -11.56 14.97
N THR A 345 5.11 -11.08 14.35
CA THR A 345 4.59 -11.65 13.11
C THR A 345 5.59 -11.50 11.96
N ILE A 346 6.21 -10.33 11.79
CA ILE A 346 7.22 -10.12 10.75
C ILE A 346 8.44 -11.01 11.00
N GLU A 347 8.91 -11.12 12.24
CA GLU A 347 10.05 -11.98 12.58
C GLU A 347 9.76 -13.46 12.28
N ILE A 348 8.55 -13.95 12.62
CA ILE A 348 8.11 -15.30 12.27
C ILE A 348 8.10 -15.49 10.75
N LEU A 349 7.50 -14.57 10.00
CA LEU A 349 7.42 -14.64 8.53
C LEU A 349 8.80 -14.64 7.87
N ARG A 350 9.74 -13.84 8.38
CA ARG A 350 11.15 -13.86 7.93
C ARG A 350 11.82 -15.21 8.18
N LYS A 351 11.66 -15.78 9.38
CA LYS A 351 12.23 -17.10 9.73
C LYS A 351 11.60 -18.27 8.96
N LEU A 352 10.45 -18.04 8.32
CA LEU A 352 9.75 -18.98 7.44
C LEU A 352 10.00 -18.71 5.95
N ASP A 353 10.83 -17.72 5.60
CA ASP A 353 11.06 -17.27 4.22
C ASP A 353 9.77 -16.85 3.48
N LEU A 354 8.79 -16.33 4.22
CA LEU A 354 7.50 -15.86 3.70
C LEU A 354 7.41 -14.33 3.61
N TRP A 355 8.38 -13.61 4.18
CA TRP A 355 8.46 -12.16 4.10
C TRP A 355 9.31 -11.72 2.90
N LEU A 356 8.78 -10.85 2.05
CA LEU A 356 9.54 -10.26 0.96
C LEU A 356 10.41 -9.11 1.48
N GLU A 357 11.74 -9.28 1.41
CA GLU A 357 12.68 -8.19 1.72
C GLU A 357 12.81 -7.20 0.55
N ASP A 358 12.81 -7.71 -0.69
CA ASP A 358 12.85 -6.89 -1.91
C ASP A 358 11.47 -6.90 -2.60
N PRO A 359 10.79 -5.74 -2.71
CA PRO A 359 9.52 -5.68 -3.41
C PRO A 359 9.71 -6.00 -4.90
N PRO A 360 8.75 -6.71 -5.54
CA PRO A 360 8.81 -6.99 -6.96
C PRO A 360 8.79 -5.69 -7.78
N LEU A 361 9.24 -5.78 -9.03
CA LEU A 361 9.18 -4.68 -9.99
C LEU A 361 7.78 -4.05 -9.98
N ARG A 362 7.71 -2.74 -9.76
CA ARG A 362 6.45 -1.99 -9.75
C ARG A 362 5.72 -2.20 -11.07
N ALA A 363 4.42 -2.50 -11.01
CA ALA A 363 3.63 -2.74 -12.21
C ALA A 363 3.37 -1.45 -13.01
N LEU A 364 3.23 -0.32 -12.33
CA LEU A 364 2.99 1.02 -12.89
C LEU A 364 3.88 2.03 -12.12
N PRO A 365 4.07 3.26 -12.64
CA PRO A 365 4.91 4.27 -11.98
C PRO A 365 4.43 4.64 -10.58
N TRP A 366 3.12 4.59 -10.35
CA TRP A 366 2.51 4.80 -9.04
C TRP A 366 2.55 3.52 -8.18
N LYS A 367 2.83 3.68 -6.88
CA LYS A 367 3.34 2.62 -5.99
C LYS A 367 2.43 1.39 -5.84
N LYS A 368 1.10 1.52 -5.92
CA LYS A 368 0.18 0.44 -5.53
C LYS A 368 -0.98 0.27 -6.50
N ILE A 369 -1.10 -0.90 -7.13
CA ILE A 369 -2.33 -1.31 -7.82
C ILE A 369 -3.43 -1.50 -6.78
N SER A 370 -4.57 -0.85 -6.99
CA SER A 370 -5.75 -1.00 -6.15
C SER A 370 -6.23 -2.46 -6.08
N LYS A 371 -6.55 -2.94 -4.89
CA LYS A 371 -7.20 -4.24 -4.68
C LYS A 371 -8.72 -4.17 -4.73
N ASN A 372 -9.29 -2.96 -4.77
CA ASN A 372 -10.70 -2.76 -5.06
C ASN A 372 -11.01 -3.25 -6.49
N TYR A 373 -11.99 -4.14 -6.62
CA TYR A 373 -12.42 -4.73 -7.89
C TYR A 373 -12.75 -3.69 -8.96
N VAL A 374 -13.49 -2.63 -8.63
CA VAL A 374 -13.94 -1.62 -9.60
C VAL A 374 -12.74 -0.84 -10.13
N ARG A 375 -11.83 -0.46 -9.23
CA ARG A 375 -10.62 0.30 -9.54
C ARG A 375 -9.47 -0.56 -10.07
N SER A 376 -9.54 -1.89 -10.00
CA SER A 376 -8.46 -2.79 -10.46
C SER A 376 -8.09 -2.61 -11.94
N LYS A 377 -9.03 -2.07 -12.74
CA LYS A 377 -8.85 -1.77 -14.17
C LYS A 377 -8.20 -0.41 -14.44
N GLU A 378 -8.07 0.43 -13.41
CA GLU A 378 -7.47 1.75 -13.51
C GLU A 378 -5.97 1.61 -13.83
N ASN A 379 -5.55 2.14 -14.97
CA ASN A 379 -4.13 2.08 -15.38
C ASN A 379 -3.57 3.42 -15.87
N VAL A 380 -4.36 4.50 -15.83
CA VAL A 380 -3.92 5.85 -16.21
C VAL A 380 -4.48 6.89 -15.23
N ARG A 381 -3.63 7.84 -14.81
CA ARG A 381 -3.98 8.92 -13.87
C ARG A 381 -3.37 10.26 -14.30
N PRO A 382 -3.98 11.41 -13.93
CA PRO A 382 -3.33 12.70 -14.02
C PRO A 382 -2.13 12.76 -13.06
N ILE A 383 -1.02 13.39 -13.47
CA ILE A 383 0.20 13.49 -12.66
C ILE A 383 0.05 14.29 -11.37
N PHE A 384 -0.94 15.19 -11.30
CA PHE A 384 -1.08 16.20 -10.25
C PHE A 384 -1.16 15.61 -8.84
N TRP A 385 -1.79 14.45 -8.68
CA TRP A 385 -1.90 13.74 -7.39
C TRP A 385 -0.85 12.64 -7.20
N SER A 386 0.20 12.59 -8.01
CA SER A 386 1.30 11.60 -7.84
C SER A 386 1.92 11.64 -6.44
N ALA A 387 1.99 12.82 -5.83
CA ALA A 387 2.47 13.07 -4.48
C ALA A 387 1.40 12.91 -3.39
N ARG A 388 0.12 12.81 -3.77
CA ARG A 388 -1.04 12.74 -2.88
C ARG A 388 -2.03 11.64 -3.32
N PRO A 389 -1.57 10.38 -3.42
CA PRO A 389 -2.37 9.30 -4.00
C PRO A 389 -3.65 9.01 -3.19
N LYS A 390 -3.62 9.23 -1.87
CA LYS A 390 -4.78 9.06 -0.98
C LYS A 390 -5.90 10.05 -1.32
N SER A 391 -5.54 11.31 -1.58
CA SER A 391 -6.49 12.35 -2.01
C SER A 391 -7.14 12.01 -3.34
N TYR A 392 -6.34 11.55 -4.32
CA TYR A 392 -6.88 11.11 -5.60
C TYR A 392 -7.88 9.96 -5.47
N VAL A 393 -7.52 8.92 -4.70
CA VAL A 393 -8.42 7.78 -4.47
C VAL A 393 -9.73 8.24 -3.85
N HIS A 394 -9.66 9.12 -2.85
CA HIS A 394 -10.84 9.66 -2.20
C HIS A 394 -11.76 10.41 -3.18
N ARG A 395 -11.20 11.34 -3.95
CA ARG A 395 -11.95 12.15 -4.93
C ARG A 395 -12.59 11.31 -6.03
N THR A 396 -12.05 10.14 -6.30
CA THR A 396 -12.53 9.21 -7.34
C THR A 396 -13.20 7.97 -6.75
N LEU A 397 -13.53 7.96 -5.45
CA LEU A 397 -14.07 6.77 -4.76
C LEU A 397 -15.43 6.35 -5.33
N ASN A 398 -16.28 7.33 -5.66
CA ASN A 398 -17.65 7.11 -6.13
C ASN A 398 -17.74 6.91 -7.66
N TRP A 399 -16.62 6.74 -8.34
CA TRP A 399 -16.62 6.46 -9.77
C TRP A 399 -17.06 5.01 -10.03
N ASN A 400 -17.99 4.85 -10.97
CA ASN A 400 -18.46 3.53 -11.40
C ASN A 400 -17.52 2.86 -12.41
N GLU A 401 -16.81 3.68 -13.19
CA GLU A 401 -15.83 3.25 -14.19
C GLU A 401 -14.55 4.07 -14.05
N PHE A 402 -13.41 3.41 -14.26
CA PHE A 402 -12.09 4.02 -14.17
C PHE A 402 -11.39 3.98 -15.53
N PRO A 403 -10.64 5.04 -15.91
CA PRO A 403 -9.92 5.09 -17.17
C PRO A 403 -8.98 3.90 -17.40
N ASN A 404 -9.06 3.33 -18.60
CA ASN A 404 -8.24 2.20 -19.04
C ASN A 404 -7.64 2.47 -20.43
N GLY A 405 -6.32 2.44 -20.52
CA GLY A 405 -5.56 2.65 -21.75
C GLY A 405 -5.34 4.13 -22.04
N ARG A 406 -6.37 4.83 -22.51
CA ARG A 406 -6.32 6.30 -22.68
C ARG A 406 -7.15 7.00 -21.63
N TRP A 407 -6.66 8.12 -21.14
CA TRP A 407 -7.51 9.07 -20.43
C TRP A 407 -8.53 9.60 -21.44
N GLY A 408 -9.81 9.29 -21.21
CA GLY A 408 -10.90 9.59 -22.16
C GLY A 408 -11.18 11.10 -22.26
N LEU A 409 -12.13 11.47 -23.15
CA LEU A 409 -12.71 12.81 -23.14
C LEU A 409 -13.24 13.08 -21.73
N SER A 410 -12.80 14.16 -21.11
CA SER A 410 -12.93 14.47 -19.68
C SER A 410 -14.37 14.76 -19.21
N SER A 411 -15.38 14.20 -19.88
CA SER A 411 -16.77 14.10 -19.43
C SER A 411 -17.01 12.95 -18.43
N ALA A 412 -15.94 12.28 -18.00
CA ALA A 412 -15.95 11.30 -16.92
C ALA A 412 -16.58 11.90 -15.62
N PRO A 413 -17.20 11.08 -14.75
CA PRO A 413 -17.89 11.53 -13.55
C PRO A 413 -17.05 12.55 -12.76
N SER A 414 -17.69 13.63 -12.31
CA SER A 414 -17.02 14.72 -11.60
C SER A 414 -16.23 14.18 -10.41
N PHE A 415 -15.01 14.70 -10.24
CA PHE A 415 -14.24 14.43 -9.04
C PHE A 415 -15.04 14.90 -7.81
N GLY A 416 -15.11 14.05 -6.79
CA GLY A 416 -15.74 14.39 -5.52
C GLY A 416 -15.04 15.54 -4.80
N VAL A 417 -15.80 16.22 -3.94
CA VAL A 417 -15.29 17.24 -3.03
C VAL A 417 -14.63 16.57 -1.83
N LEU A 418 -13.47 17.06 -1.41
CA LEU A 418 -12.83 16.65 -0.16
C LEU A 418 -13.68 17.13 1.02
N THR A 419 -14.16 16.21 1.86
CA THR A 419 -14.93 16.53 3.08
C THR A 419 -14.07 16.35 4.34
N ASP A 420 -14.38 17.10 5.42
CA ASP A 420 -13.57 17.20 6.65
C ASP A 420 -13.22 15.85 7.31
N TYR A 421 -14.12 14.87 7.23
CA TYR A 421 -13.88 13.54 7.79
C TYR A 421 -12.66 12.83 7.15
N HIS A 422 -12.39 13.09 5.88
CA HIS A 422 -11.31 12.43 5.14
C HIS A 422 -9.96 13.09 5.36
N LEU A 423 -9.94 14.37 5.76
CA LEU A 423 -8.72 15.06 6.18
C LEU A 423 -8.02 14.31 7.33
N PHE A 424 -8.75 13.56 8.15
CA PHE A 424 -8.16 12.73 9.20
C PHE A 424 -7.08 11.77 8.67
N TYR A 425 -7.31 11.12 7.52
CA TYR A 425 -6.38 10.17 6.91
C TYR A 425 -5.32 10.81 6.01
N MET A 426 -5.41 12.13 5.79
CA MET A 426 -4.56 12.90 4.88
C MET A 426 -3.81 14.03 5.60
N LYS A 427 -3.81 14.05 6.94
CA LYS A 427 -3.02 14.99 7.73
C LYS A 427 -1.55 14.63 7.66
N ILE A 428 -0.72 15.66 7.68
CA ILE A 428 0.73 15.52 7.88
C ILE A 428 0.94 14.88 9.24
N ASP A 429 1.75 13.82 9.29
CA ASP A 429 2.06 13.07 10.52
C ASP A 429 3.09 13.83 11.39
N ALA A 430 2.72 15.05 11.80
CA ALA A 430 3.55 15.94 12.59
C ALA A 430 2.70 16.79 13.53
N THR A 431 3.27 17.12 14.69
CA THR A 431 2.66 18.10 15.61
C THR A 431 2.83 19.50 15.05
N ARG A 432 1.97 20.43 15.49
CA ARG A 432 2.08 21.86 15.15
C ARG A 432 3.48 22.40 15.47
N ASP A 433 4.04 22.07 16.63
CA ASP A 433 5.36 22.57 17.05
C ASP A 433 6.48 21.99 16.18
N ALA A 434 6.39 20.71 15.79
CA ALA A 434 7.36 20.12 14.86
C ALA A 434 7.32 20.82 13.49
N LEU A 435 6.12 21.16 12.99
CA LEU A 435 5.98 21.91 11.74
C LEU A 435 6.52 23.34 11.86
N LEU A 436 6.31 24.02 12.99
CA LEU A 436 6.89 25.35 13.24
C LEU A 436 8.42 25.32 13.34
N ASP A 437 8.98 24.25 13.93
CA ASP A 437 10.42 24.02 13.97
C ASP A 437 11.02 23.84 12.57
N GLU A 438 10.30 23.18 11.66
CA GLU A 438 10.73 22.92 10.28
C GLU A 438 10.46 24.09 9.33
N TRP A 439 9.32 24.76 9.43
CA TRP A 439 8.87 25.77 8.47
C TRP A 439 9.09 27.22 8.95
N GLY A 440 9.52 27.38 10.21
CA GLY A 440 9.79 28.67 10.83
C GLY A 440 8.65 29.14 11.74
N HIS A 441 9.02 29.53 12.96
CA HIS A 441 8.10 30.12 13.94
C HIS A 441 7.60 31.50 13.51
N GLU A 442 8.44 32.26 12.82
CA GLU A 442 8.11 33.57 12.25
C GLU A 442 8.67 33.67 10.82
N LEU A 443 7.91 34.32 9.93
CA LEU A 443 8.33 34.61 8.56
C LEU A 443 8.49 36.12 8.41
N ALA A 444 9.65 36.55 7.92
CA ALA A 444 9.93 37.95 7.63
C ALA A 444 9.39 38.35 6.25
N ASP A 445 9.59 37.52 5.24
CA ASP A 445 9.20 37.81 3.86
C ASP A 445 8.93 36.53 3.06
N GLU A 446 8.61 36.69 1.77
CA GLU A 446 8.39 35.56 0.87
C GLU A 446 9.65 34.71 0.65
N GLN A 447 10.85 35.29 0.80
CA GLN A 447 12.12 34.57 0.60
C GLN A 447 12.33 33.51 1.70
N ASP A 448 11.78 33.70 2.90
CA ASP A 448 11.77 32.66 3.93
C ASP A 448 10.99 31.42 3.46
N VAL A 449 9.85 31.60 2.80
CA VAL A 449 9.06 30.52 2.21
C VAL A 449 9.84 29.84 1.07
N TRP A 450 10.47 30.63 0.20
CA TRP A 450 11.29 30.10 -0.91
C TRP A 450 12.45 29.24 -0.40
N ARG A 451 13.08 29.66 0.70
CA ARG A 451 14.13 28.89 1.36
C ARG A 451 13.62 27.53 1.84
N MET A 452 12.41 27.46 2.41
CA MET A 452 11.85 26.18 2.90
C MET A 452 11.67 25.16 1.77
N PHE A 453 11.19 25.60 0.60
CA PHE A 453 11.08 24.74 -0.58
C PHE A 453 12.47 24.22 -1.02
N ALA A 454 13.48 25.09 -1.02
CA ALA A 454 14.84 24.70 -1.37
C ALA A 454 15.46 23.73 -0.35
N CYS A 455 15.28 23.98 0.96
CA CYS A 455 15.77 23.12 2.03
C CYS A 455 15.13 21.73 2.00
N TYR A 456 13.82 21.65 1.73
CA TYR A 456 13.11 20.37 1.57
C TYR A 456 13.71 19.51 0.46
N ILE A 457 13.96 20.09 -0.72
CA ILE A 457 14.59 19.34 -1.83
C ILE A 457 16.04 18.99 -1.52
N ALA A 458 16.79 19.90 -0.91
CA ALA A 458 18.21 19.71 -0.63
C ALA A 458 18.49 18.74 0.54
N GLY A 459 17.50 18.45 1.38
CA GLY A 459 17.73 17.77 2.66
C GLY A 459 18.62 18.58 3.62
N GLU A 460 18.64 19.91 3.44
CA GLU A 460 19.47 20.84 4.20
C GLU A 460 18.73 21.39 5.43
N LYS A 461 19.48 21.95 6.38
CA LYS A 461 18.92 22.64 7.54
C LYS A 461 18.25 23.94 7.14
N ASN A 462 17.12 24.25 7.76
CA ASN A 462 16.25 25.42 7.49
C ASN A 462 16.75 26.76 8.07
N GLY A 463 17.89 26.74 8.78
CA GLY A 463 18.46 27.90 9.50
C GLY A 463 18.43 27.79 11.02
N THR A 464 17.62 26.89 11.60
CA THR A 464 17.53 26.60 13.05
C THR A 464 18.02 25.19 13.40
N ASP A 465 18.97 24.66 12.62
CA ASP A 465 19.52 23.32 12.73
C ASP A 465 18.51 22.15 12.52
N LYS A 466 17.30 22.44 12.03
CA LYS A 466 16.27 21.43 11.70
C LYS A 466 16.24 21.14 10.19
N ILE A 467 16.08 19.87 9.82
CA ILE A 467 15.88 19.44 8.43
C ILE A 467 14.39 19.49 8.13
N VAL A 468 14.02 19.99 6.94
CA VAL A 468 12.62 20.03 6.50
C VAL A 468 12.25 18.67 5.93
N HIS A 469 11.44 17.91 6.66
CA HIS A 469 10.95 16.59 6.25
C HIS A 469 9.53 16.64 5.73
N HIS A 470 8.72 17.58 6.23
CA HIS A 470 7.31 17.70 5.91
C HIS A 470 7.05 18.79 4.88
N PHE A 471 6.08 18.56 4.01
CA PHE A 471 5.73 19.51 2.96
C PHE A 471 4.24 19.40 2.59
N PRO A 472 3.48 20.51 2.48
CA PRO A 472 2.02 20.46 2.34
C PRO A 472 1.51 19.63 1.15
N TRP A 473 2.25 19.61 0.05
CA TRP A 473 1.84 18.93 -1.19
C TRP A 473 2.38 17.50 -1.33
N LYS A 474 3.03 16.94 -0.30
CA LYS A 474 3.67 15.61 -0.35
C LYS A 474 3.25 14.74 0.82
N ASP A 475 2.62 13.60 0.53
CA ASP A 475 2.30 12.56 1.51
C ASP A 475 3.41 11.49 1.62
N GLU A 476 4.37 11.50 0.70
CA GLU A 476 5.41 10.48 0.57
C GLU A 476 6.79 11.12 0.32
N ASP A 477 7.86 10.39 0.65
CA ASP A 477 9.24 10.79 0.42
C ASP A 477 9.53 11.13 -1.05
N ILE A 478 10.58 11.94 -1.25
CA ILE A 478 11.06 12.34 -2.58
C ILE A 478 11.47 11.10 -3.39
N SER A 479 10.93 11.00 -4.60
CA SER A 479 11.26 9.93 -5.55
C SER A 479 12.76 9.98 -5.91
N PRO A 480 13.47 8.84 -6.03
CA PRO A 480 14.87 8.81 -6.44
C PRO A 480 15.12 9.44 -7.82
N GLU A 481 14.10 9.56 -8.68
CA GLU A 481 14.22 10.21 -9.98
C GLU A 481 14.48 11.73 -9.88
N THR A 482 14.08 12.35 -8.77
CA THR A 482 14.33 13.77 -8.50
C THR A 482 15.82 14.09 -8.44
N ASN A 483 16.67 13.12 -8.09
CA ASN A 483 18.13 13.30 -8.05
C ASN A 483 18.73 13.72 -9.40
N PHE A 484 18.07 13.41 -10.53
CA PHE A 484 18.54 13.81 -11.87
C PHE A 484 18.31 15.30 -12.17
N ILE A 485 17.44 15.97 -11.42
CA ILE A 485 17.07 17.38 -11.61
C ILE A 485 17.20 18.20 -10.32
N HIS A 486 17.79 17.60 -9.28
CA HIS A 486 17.88 18.13 -7.93
C HIS A 486 18.46 19.55 -7.87
N ASP A 487 19.62 19.77 -8.49
CA ASP A 487 20.30 21.08 -8.44
C ASP A 487 19.52 22.18 -9.16
N HIS A 488 18.81 21.82 -10.24
CA HIS A 488 17.90 22.73 -10.92
C HIS A 488 16.72 23.12 -10.01
N LEU A 489 16.09 22.15 -9.37
CA LEU A 489 14.99 22.40 -8.45
C LEU A 489 15.43 23.33 -7.31
N ILE A 490 16.57 23.09 -6.67
CA ILE A 490 17.10 23.97 -5.61
C ILE A 490 17.34 25.39 -6.16
N LYS A 491 18.02 25.49 -7.30
CA LYS A 491 18.34 26.78 -7.95
C LYS A 491 17.07 27.61 -8.18
N TYR A 492 15.99 27.01 -8.69
CA TYR A 492 14.78 27.72 -9.06
C TYR A 492 13.85 27.98 -7.86
N ASN A 493 13.77 27.07 -6.89
CA ASN A 493 13.06 27.33 -5.64
C ASN A 493 13.65 28.55 -4.91
N ARG A 494 14.99 28.68 -4.84
CA ARG A 494 15.67 29.86 -4.27
C ARG A 494 15.37 31.17 -5.03
N LYS A 495 14.80 31.10 -6.24
CA LYS A 495 14.41 32.27 -7.06
C LYS A 495 12.89 32.50 -7.14
N GLY A 496 12.11 31.81 -6.31
CA GLY A 496 10.65 31.98 -6.26
C GLY A 496 9.86 31.15 -7.27
N ILE A 497 10.46 30.11 -7.86
CA ILE A 497 9.75 29.06 -8.62
C ILE A 497 9.52 27.90 -7.66
N LEU A 498 8.39 27.94 -6.98
CA LEU A 498 8.08 27.09 -5.82
C LEU A 498 7.52 25.75 -6.27
N THR A 499 8.41 24.79 -6.56
CA THR A 499 8.06 23.52 -7.19
C THR A 499 7.36 22.56 -6.24
N ILE A 500 6.25 21.97 -6.68
CA ILE A 500 5.47 20.98 -5.92
C ILE A 500 5.48 19.60 -6.59
N ASN A 501 5.79 19.52 -7.89
CA ASN A 501 5.83 18.28 -8.63
C ASN A 501 6.78 18.37 -9.84
N SER A 502 7.42 17.25 -10.19
CA SER A 502 8.40 17.18 -11.27
C SER A 502 8.71 15.74 -11.68
N GLN A 503 9.08 15.53 -12.95
CA GLN A 503 9.79 14.31 -13.39
C GLN A 503 10.81 14.66 -14.50
N PRO A 504 11.96 13.97 -14.56
CA PRO A 504 12.93 14.17 -15.63
C PRO A 504 12.45 13.55 -16.96
N ALA A 505 13.09 13.92 -18.07
CA ALA A 505 12.91 13.22 -19.34
C ALA A 505 13.62 11.86 -19.30
N VAL A 506 12.99 10.83 -19.88
CA VAL A 506 13.54 9.49 -20.01
C VAL A 506 13.31 9.00 -21.43
N ASN A 507 14.39 8.62 -22.10
CA ASN A 507 14.35 8.12 -23.47
C ASN A 507 14.69 6.62 -23.52
N GLY A 508 13.68 5.77 -23.38
CA GLY A 508 13.81 4.34 -23.62
C GLY A 508 14.74 3.61 -22.65
N LYS A 509 14.61 3.88 -21.34
CA LYS A 509 15.32 3.10 -20.33
C LYS A 509 14.72 1.71 -20.18
N SER A 510 15.52 0.76 -19.71
CA SER A 510 15.03 -0.59 -19.41
C SER A 510 13.87 -0.55 -18.42
N SER A 511 12.84 -1.37 -18.64
CA SER A 511 11.73 -1.53 -17.69
C SER A 511 12.16 -2.10 -16.34
N THR A 512 13.38 -2.63 -16.21
CA THR A 512 13.98 -3.09 -14.95
C THR A 512 15.01 -2.11 -14.38
N ASP A 513 15.10 -0.88 -14.90
CA ASP A 513 15.93 0.18 -14.31
C ASP A 513 15.53 0.39 -12.83
N SER A 514 16.50 0.54 -11.93
CA SER A 514 16.25 0.61 -10.50
C SER A 514 15.51 1.88 -10.06
N ILE A 515 15.53 2.92 -10.88
CA ILE A 515 14.91 4.23 -10.59
C ILE A 515 13.63 4.38 -11.40
N PHE A 516 13.73 4.19 -12.72
CA PHE A 516 12.66 4.46 -13.68
C PHE A 516 11.85 3.23 -14.08
N GLY A 517 12.34 2.02 -13.76
CA GLY A 517 11.74 0.78 -14.23
C GLY A 517 10.38 0.49 -13.62
N TRP A 518 9.45 0.07 -14.48
CA TRP A 518 8.13 -0.45 -14.12
C TRP A 518 7.59 -1.34 -15.26
N GLY A 519 6.53 -2.10 -14.97
CA GLY A 519 5.82 -2.92 -15.95
C GLY A 519 6.36 -4.34 -16.08
N VAL A 520 6.55 -4.83 -17.31
CA VAL A 520 7.11 -6.16 -17.57
C VAL A 520 8.60 -6.06 -17.88
N LYS A 521 9.39 -7.05 -17.43
CA LYS A 521 10.79 -7.22 -17.83
C LYS A 521 10.97 -7.22 -19.35
N ASN A 522 12.14 -6.80 -19.82
CA ASN A 522 12.50 -6.70 -21.24
C ASN A 522 11.65 -5.71 -22.05
N GLY A 523 11.12 -4.67 -21.40
CA GLY A 523 10.47 -3.53 -22.05
C GLY A 523 11.31 -2.26 -21.94
N TYR A 524 10.76 -1.18 -22.46
CA TYR A 524 11.35 0.16 -22.42
C TYR A 524 10.34 1.16 -21.88
N VAL A 525 10.80 2.05 -21.00
CA VAL A 525 9.99 3.10 -20.37
C VAL A 525 10.47 4.48 -20.81
N TYR A 526 9.52 5.41 -20.89
CA TYR A 526 9.71 6.75 -21.42
C TYR A 526 8.97 7.77 -20.55
N GLN A 527 9.55 8.97 -20.45
CA GLN A 527 8.99 10.11 -19.72
C GLN A 527 9.29 11.40 -20.49
N LYS A 528 8.31 12.28 -20.62
CA LYS A 528 8.52 13.70 -20.92
C LYS A 528 8.92 14.44 -19.64
N ALA A 529 9.77 15.46 -19.76
CA ALA A 529 10.08 16.31 -18.62
C ALA A 529 8.85 17.12 -18.21
N TYR A 530 8.63 17.23 -16.91
CA TYR A 530 7.49 17.91 -16.32
C TYR A 530 7.93 18.76 -15.14
N LEU A 531 7.34 19.94 -15.02
CA LEU A 531 7.54 20.83 -13.88
C LEU A 531 6.24 21.51 -13.48
N GLU A 532 5.92 21.45 -12.19
CA GLU A 532 4.76 22.12 -11.60
C GLU A 532 5.18 22.97 -10.40
N PHE A 533 4.75 24.23 -10.37
CA PHE A 533 5.19 25.18 -9.35
C PHE A 533 4.22 26.34 -9.13
N PHE A 534 4.30 26.93 -7.94
CA PHE A 534 3.75 28.26 -7.69
C PHE A 534 4.77 29.35 -8.03
N THR A 535 4.31 30.48 -8.56
CA THR A 535 5.16 31.65 -8.81
C THR A 535 4.35 32.94 -8.68
N SER A 536 5.02 34.04 -8.33
CA SER A 536 4.42 35.37 -8.31
C SER A 536 3.85 35.76 -9.69
N GLU A 537 2.72 36.45 -9.69
CA GLU A 537 2.11 37.04 -10.91
C GLU A 537 3.07 37.92 -11.70
N LYS A 538 4.06 38.53 -11.04
CA LYS A 538 5.11 39.37 -11.66
C LYS A 538 5.97 38.60 -12.67
N ASN A 539 6.04 37.27 -12.54
CA ASN A 539 6.82 36.40 -13.44
C ASN A 539 6.04 36.05 -14.73
N ILE A 540 4.72 36.14 -14.71
CA ILE A 540 3.86 35.67 -15.81
C ILE A 540 4.05 36.46 -17.12
N PRO A 541 4.16 37.81 -17.13
CA PRO A 541 4.43 38.54 -18.37
C PRO A 541 5.75 38.14 -19.06
N ALA A 542 6.80 37.92 -18.27
CA ALA A 542 8.09 37.46 -18.77
C ALA A 542 7.99 36.02 -19.30
N LEU A 543 7.32 35.14 -18.55
CA LEU A 543 7.09 33.75 -18.94
C LEU A 543 6.33 33.66 -20.28
N ARG A 544 5.24 34.41 -20.44
CA ARG A 544 4.47 34.51 -21.70
C ARG A 544 5.32 34.97 -22.88
N ALA A 545 6.21 35.96 -22.67
CA ALA A 545 7.07 36.47 -23.73
C ALA A 545 8.11 35.42 -24.17
N VAL A 546 8.66 34.68 -23.20
CA VAL A 546 9.71 33.69 -23.43
C VAL A 546 9.15 32.41 -24.04
N LEU A 547 7.97 31.95 -23.62
CA LEU A 547 7.34 30.72 -24.13
C LEU A 547 7.12 30.70 -25.64
N LYS A 548 6.94 31.87 -26.27
CA LYS A 548 6.86 31.99 -27.74
C LYS A 548 8.13 31.48 -28.45
N LYS A 549 9.26 31.45 -27.75
CA LYS A 549 10.54 30.92 -28.25
C LYS A 549 10.71 29.41 -28.03
N PHE A 550 9.81 28.77 -27.28
CA PHE A 550 9.85 27.35 -26.93
C PHE A 550 8.57 26.64 -27.42
N PRO A 551 8.34 26.52 -28.74
CA PRO A 551 7.10 25.97 -29.29
C PRO A 551 6.87 24.49 -28.96
N GLY A 552 7.91 23.76 -28.53
CA GLY A 552 7.81 22.37 -28.06
C GLY A 552 7.28 22.21 -26.64
N VAL A 553 7.05 23.31 -25.91
CA VAL A 553 6.58 23.28 -24.52
C VAL A 553 5.07 23.48 -24.46
N ASN A 554 4.36 22.57 -23.79
CA ASN A 554 2.99 22.82 -23.36
C ASN A 554 2.98 23.46 -21.97
N TYR A 555 2.06 24.41 -21.77
CA TYR A 555 1.92 25.12 -20.51
C TYR A 555 0.47 25.30 -20.11
N HIS A 556 0.23 25.41 -18.80
CA HIS A 556 -1.06 25.84 -18.25
C HIS A 556 -0.82 26.65 -16.97
N PHE A 557 -1.32 27.89 -16.92
CA PHE A 557 -1.28 28.78 -15.75
C PHE A 557 -2.68 28.97 -15.20
N VAL A 558 -2.81 28.93 -13.87
CA VAL A 558 -4.07 29.24 -13.21
C VAL A 558 -3.87 29.95 -11.88
N ASN A 559 -4.68 30.96 -11.58
CA ASN A 559 -4.74 31.58 -10.25
C ASN A 559 -5.79 30.90 -9.36
N LYS A 560 -5.83 31.28 -8.07
CA LYS A 560 -6.77 30.69 -7.10
C LYS A 560 -8.24 30.83 -7.53
N SER A 561 -8.65 32.01 -8.00
CA SER A 561 -10.02 32.27 -8.47
C SER A 561 -10.38 31.49 -9.75
N GLY A 562 -9.39 31.11 -10.55
CA GLY A 562 -9.58 30.51 -11.87
C GLY A 562 -9.90 31.54 -12.97
N GLU A 563 -9.89 32.84 -12.66
CA GLU A 563 -10.12 33.91 -13.63
C GLU A 563 -8.95 34.08 -14.59
N VAL A 564 -7.72 33.93 -14.08
CA VAL A 564 -6.55 33.76 -14.94
C VAL A 564 -6.40 32.27 -15.18
N ASN A 565 -6.70 31.85 -16.41
CA ASN A 565 -6.61 30.46 -16.84
C ASN A 565 -6.14 30.43 -18.30
N GLU A 566 -4.86 30.16 -18.51
CA GLU A 566 -4.22 30.21 -19.83
C GLU A 566 -3.50 28.90 -20.12
N THR A 567 -3.80 28.27 -21.26
CA THR A 567 -3.12 27.07 -21.75
C THR A 567 -2.88 27.18 -23.26
N ASN A 568 -1.83 26.51 -23.76
CA ASN A 568 -1.63 26.30 -25.20
C ASN A 568 -2.03 24.90 -25.69
N THR A 569 -2.65 24.10 -24.83
CA THR A 569 -3.19 22.79 -25.17
C THR A 569 -4.63 22.90 -25.67
N ASP A 570 -5.10 21.89 -26.39
CA ASP A 570 -6.54 21.68 -26.54
C ASP A 570 -7.14 21.50 -25.13
N GLY A 571 -8.21 22.23 -24.83
CA GLY A 571 -8.81 22.26 -23.48
C GLY A 571 -9.43 20.93 -23.05
N GLU A 572 -9.64 20.02 -23.98
CA GLU A 572 -10.30 18.73 -23.75
C GLU A 572 -9.39 17.51 -23.97
N GLN A 573 -8.15 17.71 -24.44
CA GLN A 573 -7.25 16.60 -24.75
C GLN A 573 -6.08 16.49 -23.76
N PRO A 574 -5.90 15.32 -23.12
CA PRO A 574 -4.78 15.08 -22.23
C PRO A 574 -3.48 14.81 -23.00
N ILE A 575 -2.36 15.22 -22.42
CA ILE A 575 -1.01 14.93 -22.93
C ILE A 575 -0.47 13.70 -22.20
N ALA A 576 -0.13 12.64 -22.96
CA ALA A 576 0.62 11.51 -22.41
C ALA A 576 2.02 11.95 -21.97
N LEU A 577 2.36 11.64 -20.71
CA LEU A 577 3.58 12.11 -20.07
C LEU A 577 4.56 10.96 -19.77
N THR A 578 4.05 9.81 -19.33
CA THR A 578 4.85 8.61 -19.05
C THR A 578 4.23 7.42 -19.77
N TRP A 579 5.04 6.63 -20.46
CA TRP A 579 4.57 5.43 -21.17
C TRP A 579 5.63 4.33 -21.22
N GLY A 580 5.18 3.11 -21.54
CA GLY A 580 6.02 1.93 -21.64
C GLY A 580 5.65 1.07 -22.84
N VAL A 581 6.66 0.52 -23.48
CA VAL A 581 6.55 -0.43 -24.60
C VAL A 581 7.12 -1.76 -24.13
N PHE A 582 6.29 -2.80 -24.14
CA PHE A 582 6.63 -4.11 -23.58
C PHE A 582 6.50 -5.21 -24.63
N ALA A 583 7.42 -6.18 -24.60
CA ALA A 583 7.39 -7.29 -25.54
C ALA A 583 6.06 -8.08 -25.46
N GLY A 584 5.39 -8.24 -26.60
CA GLY A 584 4.14 -9.00 -26.71
C GLY A 584 2.91 -8.32 -26.09
N ARG A 585 2.93 -7.01 -25.86
CA ARG A 585 1.82 -6.24 -25.27
C ARG A 585 1.60 -4.90 -25.98
N GLU A 586 0.41 -4.35 -25.81
CA GLU A 586 0.10 -2.98 -26.22
C GLU A 586 0.83 -1.95 -25.34
N ILE A 587 0.90 -0.71 -25.84
CA ILE A 587 1.51 0.41 -25.12
C ILE A 587 0.67 0.74 -23.89
N ILE A 588 1.34 1.01 -22.77
CA ILE A 588 0.71 1.49 -21.54
C ILE A 588 1.18 2.90 -21.28
N GLN A 589 0.26 3.83 -21.06
CA GLN A 589 0.55 5.25 -20.82
C GLN A 589 -0.09 5.72 -19.49
N PRO A 590 0.54 5.37 -18.35
CA PRO A 590 -0.13 5.46 -17.05
C PRO A 590 -0.21 6.87 -16.45
N THR A 591 0.44 7.86 -17.07
CA THR A 591 0.50 9.22 -16.54
C THR A 591 0.23 10.23 -17.64
N VAL A 592 -0.69 11.15 -17.37
CA VAL A 592 -1.09 12.22 -18.29
C VAL A 592 -1.08 13.59 -17.59
N VAL A 593 -1.04 14.64 -18.39
CA VAL A 593 -1.39 16.02 -17.99
C VAL A 593 -2.71 16.36 -18.66
N ASP A 594 -3.74 16.64 -17.86
CA ASP A 594 -5.11 16.92 -18.32
C ASP A 594 -5.56 18.31 -17.84
N PRO A 595 -5.90 19.25 -18.74
CA PRO A 595 -6.29 20.61 -18.36
C PRO A 595 -7.52 20.67 -17.45
N ILE A 596 -8.48 19.76 -17.63
CA ILE A 596 -9.71 19.72 -16.83
C ILE A 596 -9.42 19.22 -15.41
N SER A 597 -8.66 18.13 -15.28
CA SER A 597 -8.19 17.63 -13.99
C SER A 597 -7.32 18.66 -13.26
N PHE A 598 -6.53 19.47 -13.99
CA PHE A 598 -5.71 20.53 -13.39
C PHE A 598 -6.56 21.60 -12.69
N MET A 599 -7.71 21.96 -13.28
CA MET A 599 -8.66 22.91 -12.68
C MET A 599 -9.29 22.40 -11.38
N ILE A 600 -9.37 21.09 -11.20
CA ILE A 600 -9.89 20.45 -9.98
C ILE A 600 -8.77 20.32 -8.95
N TRP A 601 -7.57 19.96 -9.40
CA TRP A 601 -6.38 19.90 -8.57
C TRP A 601 -6.04 21.27 -7.97
N LYS A 602 -6.15 22.36 -8.75
CA LYS A 602 -5.79 23.72 -8.28
C LYS A 602 -6.45 24.05 -6.95
N ASP A 603 -7.71 23.65 -6.75
CA ASP A 603 -8.47 24.01 -5.56
C ASP A 603 -7.85 23.36 -4.32
N GLU A 604 -7.41 22.10 -4.43
CA GLU A 604 -6.65 21.44 -3.37
C GLU A 604 -5.28 22.08 -3.20
N ALA A 605 -4.53 22.26 -4.30
CA ALA A 605 -3.19 22.83 -4.27
C ALA A 605 -3.15 24.21 -3.58
N PHE A 606 -4.11 25.09 -3.87
CA PHE A 606 -4.23 26.41 -3.25
C PHE A 606 -4.73 26.33 -1.80
N ASN A 607 -5.68 25.43 -1.49
CA ASN A 607 -6.19 25.29 -0.13
C ASN A 607 -5.13 24.80 0.86
N LEU A 608 -4.19 23.94 0.40
CA LEU A 608 -3.10 23.43 1.24
C LEU A 608 -2.20 24.54 1.81
N TRP A 609 -2.06 25.69 1.13
CA TRP A 609 -1.34 26.84 1.68
C TRP A 609 -1.90 27.28 3.03
N MET A 610 -3.23 27.44 3.12
CA MET A 610 -3.85 27.94 4.35
C MET A 610 -4.13 26.82 5.33
N GLU A 611 -4.61 25.67 4.86
CA GLU A 611 -5.01 24.55 5.70
C GLU A 611 -3.82 23.88 6.42
N CYS A 612 -2.67 23.77 5.75
CA CYS A 612 -1.48 23.15 6.33
C CYS A 612 -0.51 24.18 6.91
N TRP A 613 -0.24 25.28 6.20
CA TRP A 613 0.82 26.23 6.57
C TRP A 613 0.27 27.48 7.28
N GLY A 614 -0.72 28.14 6.69
CA GLY A 614 -1.28 29.39 7.23
C GLY A 614 -1.85 29.24 8.65
N LYS A 615 -2.58 28.15 8.92
CA LYS A 615 -3.13 27.82 10.26
C LYS A 615 -2.06 27.59 11.34
N LEU A 616 -0.78 27.46 10.97
CA LEU A 616 0.30 27.43 11.95
C LEU A 616 0.56 28.79 12.60
N TYR A 617 0.07 29.88 12.03
CA TYR A 617 0.28 31.24 12.55
C TYR A 617 -1.02 31.84 13.08
N GLU A 618 -0.91 32.78 14.01
CA GLU A 618 -2.07 33.52 14.52
C GLU A 618 -2.65 34.41 13.41
N GLN A 619 -3.97 34.45 13.29
CA GLN A 619 -4.64 35.25 12.27
C GLN A 619 -4.32 36.74 12.46
N GLY A 620 -3.87 37.40 11.39
CA GLY A 620 -3.42 38.80 11.42
C GLY A 620 -1.96 39.00 11.82
N SER A 621 -1.22 37.94 12.17
CA SER A 621 0.24 38.01 12.31
C SER A 621 0.92 38.24 10.96
N ARG A 622 2.15 38.76 10.98
CA ARG A 622 2.96 38.95 9.76
C ARG A 622 3.13 37.66 8.98
N SER A 623 3.47 36.55 9.66
CA SER A 623 3.65 35.24 9.05
C SER A 623 2.38 34.73 8.36
N TYR A 624 1.21 34.91 9.02
CA TYR A 624 -0.08 34.56 8.42
C TYR A 624 -0.34 35.37 7.14
N SER A 625 -0.12 36.68 7.19
CA SER A 625 -0.33 37.57 6.03
C SER A 625 0.58 37.23 4.85
N ILE A 626 1.83 36.80 5.09
CA ILE A 626 2.75 36.38 4.01
C ILE A 626 2.21 35.14 3.30
N ILE A 627 1.79 34.11 4.04
CA ILE A 627 1.23 32.89 3.45
C ILE A 627 -0.10 33.19 2.72
N GLU A 628 -0.92 34.06 3.30
CA GLU A 628 -2.18 34.50 2.68
C GLU A 628 -1.95 35.28 1.38
N GLU A 629 -0.96 36.18 1.35
CA GLU A 629 -0.58 36.93 0.14
C GLU A 629 -0.08 35.98 -0.95
N ILE A 630 0.78 35.02 -0.63
CA ILE A 630 1.25 34.00 -1.58
C ILE A 630 0.06 33.20 -2.12
N SER A 631 -0.82 32.69 -1.23
CA SER A 631 -2.00 31.92 -1.62
C SER A 631 -2.92 32.69 -2.57
N ASN A 632 -3.06 34.00 -2.38
CA ASN A 632 -4.02 34.82 -3.14
C ASN A 632 -3.45 35.41 -4.43
N THR A 633 -2.13 35.65 -4.51
CA THR A 633 -1.50 36.36 -5.63
C THR A 633 -0.66 35.47 -6.56
N TYR A 634 -0.18 34.32 -6.08
CA TYR A 634 0.63 33.44 -6.90
C TYR A 634 -0.25 32.66 -7.89
N LEU A 635 0.35 32.28 -9.01
CA LEU A 635 -0.25 31.36 -9.97
C LEU A 635 0.37 29.98 -9.81
N LEU A 636 -0.46 28.95 -9.99
CA LEU A 636 -0.04 27.58 -10.20
C LEU A 636 0.24 27.37 -11.69
N VAL A 637 1.41 26.81 -11.98
CA VAL A 637 1.92 26.63 -13.35
C VAL A 637 2.33 25.18 -13.53
N ASN A 638 1.92 24.56 -14.64
CA ASN A 638 2.56 23.33 -15.10
C ASN A 638 3.14 23.48 -16.51
N LEU A 639 4.30 22.87 -16.74
CA LEU A 639 5.05 22.88 -17.99
C LEU A 639 5.41 21.44 -18.39
N VAL A 640 5.26 21.13 -19.68
CA VAL A 640 5.63 19.85 -20.28
C VAL A 640 6.57 20.10 -21.45
N ASP A 641 7.74 19.46 -21.43
CA ASP A 641 8.64 19.42 -22.57
C ASP A 641 8.35 18.20 -23.44
N ASN A 642 7.92 18.43 -24.69
CA ASN A 642 7.56 17.33 -25.57
C ASN A 642 8.77 16.63 -26.21
N ASP A 643 9.95 17.25 -26.22
CA ASP A 643 11.15 16.72 -26.88
C ASP A 643 11.96 15.80 -25.94
N TYR A 644 11.30 14.73 -25.47
CA TYR A 644 11.88 13.74 -24.54
C TYR A 644 13.19 13.06 -24.99
N PRO A 645 13.56 12.98 -26.29
CA PRO A 645 14.87 12.46 -26.68
C PRO A 645 16.05 13.39 -26.34
N GLN A 646 15.82 14.67 -26.09
CA GLN A 646 16.85 15.68 -25.81
C GLN A 646 16.90 16.06 -24.32
N ASP A 647 17.95 16.80 -23.95
CA ASP A 647 18.00 17.45 -22.65
C ASP A 647 16.86 18.47 -22.51
N SER A 648 16.23 18.50 -21.34
CA SER A 648 15.03 19.30 -21.18
C SER A 648 15.29 20.81 -21.31
N CYS A 649 14.48 21.46 -22.13
CA CYS A 649 14.54 22.91 -22.35
C CYS A 649 13.88 23.73 -21.23
N LEU A 650 13.17 23.10 -20.28
CA LEU A 650 12.46 23.80 -19.19
C LEU A 650 13.37 24.70 -18.36
N TRP A 651 14.62 24.28 -18.13
CA TRP A 651 15.59 25.07 -17.36
C TRP A 651 16.08 26.30 -18.13
N ALA A 652 16.38 26.13 -19.42
CA ALA A 652 16.76 27.23 -20.30
C ALA A 652 15.61 28.25 -20.44
N LEU A 653 14.37 27.77 -20.47
CA LEU A 653 13.16 28.61 -20.46
C LEU A 653 13.07 29.45 -19.18
N LEU A 654 13.28 28.85 -18.01
CA LEU A 654 13.26 29.59 -16.74
C LEU A 654 14.41 30.60 -16.63
N ASP A 655 15.61 30.24 -17.09
CA ASP A 655 16.74 31.19 -17.14
C ASP A 655 16.41 32.38 -18.06
N ALA A 656 15.87 32.13 -19.25
CA ALA A 656 15.44 33.17 -20.17
C ALA A 656 14.32 34.07 -19.61
N MET A 657 13.42 33.52 -18.79
CA MET A 657 12.41 34.30 -18.06
C MET A 657 13.06 35.30 -17.10
N PHE A 658 14.00 34.85 -16.26
CA PHE A 658 14.70 35.74 -15.32
C PHE A 658 15.58 36.77 -16.03
N GLU A 659 16.21 36.40 -17.15
CA GLU A 659 16.97 37.34 -17.99
C GLU A 659 16.06 38.42 -18.59
N TYR A 660 14.89 38.03 -19.10
CA TYR A 660 13.90 38.96 -19.63
C TYR A 660 13.44 39.98 -18.59
N GLN A 661 13.20 39.53 -17.34
CA GLN A 661 12.85 40.45 -16.24
C GLN A 661 14.00 41.41 -15.89
N LYS A 662 15.25 40.93 -15.87
CA LYS A 662 16.43 41.78 -15.61
C LYS A 662 16.64 42.83 -16.68
N ALA A 663 16.36 42.51 -17.95
CA ALA A 663 16.44 43.47 -19.04
C ALA A 663 15.37 44.57 -18.91
N ASN A 664 14.11 44.18 -18.73
CA ASN A 664 12.99 45.13 -18.68
C ASN A 664 12.88 45.93 -17.38
N SER A 665 13.53 45.49 -16.29
CA SER A 665 13.62 46.28 -15.05
C SER A 665 14.68 47.39 -15.12
N LYS A 666 15.69 47.25 -15.99
CA LYS A 666 16.70 48.30 -16.23
C LYS A 666 16.14 49.44 -17.10
N ASP A 667 15.28 49.12 -18.06
CA ASP A 667 14.67 50.12 -18.95
C ASP A 667 13.62 51.01 -18.24
N ASN A 668 13.05 50.57 -17.12
CA ASN A 668 12.08 51.36 -16.32
C ASN A 668 12.73 52.28 -15.27
N ASN A 669 14.04 52.18 -15.04
CA ASN A 669 14.80 52.99 -14.09
C ASN A 669 15.74 54.01 -14.77
N CYS A 670 15.57 54.24 -16.08
CA CYS A 670 16.39 55.15 -16.88
C CYS A 670 15.58 56.35 -17.39
#